data_AF-K1LTV5-F1
#
_entry.id   AF-K1LTV5-F1
#
_cell.length_a   1.000
_cell.length_b   1.000
_cell.length_c   1.000
_cell.angle_alpha   90.00
_cell.angle_beta   90.00
_cell.angle_gamma   90.00
#
_symmetry.space_group_name_H-M   'P 1'
#
loop_
_entity.id
_entity.type
_entity.pdbx_description
1 polymer ?
#
loop_
_entity_poly.entity_id
_entity_poly.type
_entity_poly.pdbx_seq_one_letter_code
_entity_poly.pdbx_strand_id
1 'polypeptide(L)'
;MSHRISWKLAWRNFKAHRRLNLPYVFAIALMLALEFVMVSLIDNHYIQTRHQVLPTIMKLGCLIGGILSVIFILYAENFSQKQRKAEMGLYTILGLENKHIRRMLAKERLIKTALVVPIAVLEGYLIGSLMFLLLNRMMNETGVPLMEYPFSLIAAGVVVSLYLGLQVLLRLQTLWQLHHLKPVDWLQASRRGEKEPNGNLMLGILGLGLLILGYVKANQSGNLFNSIPIFFLATLLVIAGTYLIFTSLSIWGLKALKRRPNFYYKKAHFLSLSGMLYRMKANAVSLASIAILSTGVILTLGLTLSLYRNMNQAGDQVLEREYLLEEANLDIPSEAAKELLDQGIQQVTERVMISNGFFHQSLQTIAYLQDGVLHEVPLNAQGKSDVQGFYLLVEDLASYQARTNEHVELAANEILLASNRPDLELPQEIELANQHYKVKAPAKKMASWNMAVDSLAIVVPEGSDLKQVQASYRMADLGADHLSENPINYRYFFDAQGDLQDLNLVSDDLLQKGLVLYSRQQMKRELYSVNGGLLYLGVLVSVILMMGIGLLLYYKQLSEGLSDQINYNIMKRVGLDEGMIKQTIRSQILWIFILPLIAAMVHTLAAWRLVFGTLQTILLVNDQVLIISSILIIVLAFILVYLVFYLMSSGVYYRLVNQDNSPNNK
;
A
#
# COMPACT_ATOMS: atom_id res chain seq x y z
N MET A 1 0.48 -50.23 -4.79
CA MET A 1 1.55 -49.68 -3.92
C MET A 1 1.11 -49.70 -2.46
N SER A 2 1.88 -50.32 -1.54
CA SER A 2 1.54 -50.37 -0.11
C SER A 2 1.68 -49.00 0.58
N HIS A 3 0.98 -48.82 1.70
CA HIS A 3 0.99 -47.57 2.46
C HIS A 3 2.42 -47.18 2.91
N ARG A 4 3.23 -48.15 3.34
CA ARG A 4 4.62 -47.96 3.76
C ARG A 4 5.53 -47.51 2.62
N ILE A 5 5.38 -48.10 1.43
CA ILE A 5 6.18 -47.73 0.24
C ILE A 5 5.88 -46.29 -0.18
N SER A 6 4.61 -45.89 -0.18
CA SER A 6 4.22 -44.53 -0.57
C SER A 6 4.78 -43.43 0.36
N TRP A 7 4.90 -43.70 1.66
CA TRP A 7 5.54 -42.79 2.61
C TRP A 7 7.05 -42.70 2.39
N LYS A 8 7.72 -43.85 2.21
CA LYS A 8 9.16 -43.89 1.91
C LYS A 8 9.50 -43.13 0.63
N LEU A 9 8.66 -43.29 -0.40
CA LEU A 9 8.81 -42.59 -1.68
C LEU A 9 8.57 -41.08 -1.51
N ALA A 10 7.52 -40.66 -0.79
CA ALA A 10 7.23 -39.25 -0.53
C ALA A 10 8.39 -38.56 0.22
N TRP A 11 8.93 -39.18 1.26
CA TRP A 11 10.08 -38.64 2.00
C TRP A 11 11.34 -38.54 1.14
N ARG A 12 11.64 -39.58 0.35
CA ARG A 12 12.78 -39.58 -0.56
C ARG A 12 12.65 -38.47 -1.61
N ASN A 13 11.44 -38.27 -2.15
CA ASN A 13 11.16 -37.21 -3.11
C ASN A 13 11.28 -35.83 -2.47
N PHE A 14 10.75 -35.64 -1.26
CA PHE A 14 10.90 -34.39 -0.53
C PHE A 14 12.38 -34.00 -0.35
N LYS A 15 13.23 -34.96 0.05
CA LYS A 15 14.68 -34.77 0.20
C LYS A 15 15.38 -34.52 -1.14
N ALA A 16 15.01 -35.27 -2.18
CA ALA A 16 15.56 -35.12 -3.53
C ALA A 16 15.29 -33.71 -4.09
N HIS A 17 14.11 -33.15 -3.79
CA HIS A 17 13.68 -31.83 -4.25
C HIS A 17 13.84 -30.73 -3.20
N ARG A 18 14.79 -30.85 -2.26
CA ARG A 18 15.03 -29.84 -1.20
C ARG A 18 15.28 -28.42 -1.73
N ARG A 19 15.84 -28.29 -2.94
CA ARG A 19 16.04 -26.99 -3.62
C ARG A 19 14.70 -26.33 -3.99
N LEU A 20 13.65 -27.09 -4.26
CA LEU A 20 12.29 -26.56 -4.45
C LEU A 20 11.59 -26.38 -3.11
N ASN A 21 11.70 -27.38 -2.23
CA ASN A 21 10.83 -27.48 -1.05
C ASN A 21 11.28 -26.61 0.14
N LEU A 22 12.58 -26.38 0.36
CA LEU A 22 13.01 -25.58 1.51
C LEU A 22 12.65 -24.10 1.37
N PRO A 23 12.92 -23.42 0.24
CA PRO A 23 12.51 -22.03 0.05
C PRO A 23 10.99 -21.85 0.11
N TYR A 24 10.23 -22.84 -0.38
CA TYR A 24 8.77 -22.91 -0.20
C TYR A 24 8.39 -22.83 1.28
N VAL A 25 8.96 -23.74 2.10
CA VAL A 25 8.61 -23.88 3.50
C VAL A 25 8.93 -22.60 4.26
N PHE A 26 10.13 -22.05 4.12
CA PHE A 26 10.53 -20.83 4.83
C PHE A 26 9.73 -19.61 4.39
N ALA A 27 9.52 -19.41 3.08
CA ALA A 27 8.80 -18.22 2.62
C ALA A 27 7.33 -18.22 3.06
N ILE A 28 6.67 -19.38 2.96
CA ILE A 28 5.26 -19.50 3.34
C ILE A 28 5.09 -19.51 4.85
N ALA A 29 6.00 -20.16 5.58
CA ALA A 29 5.97 -20.10 7.04
C ALA A 29 6.10 -18.66 7.54
N LEU A 30 7.03 -17.88 6.98
CA LEU A 30 7.19 -16.47 7.35
C LEU A 30 5.97 -15.62 6.95
N MET A 31 5.39 -15.81 5.75
CA MET A 31 4.15 -15.09 5.37
C MET A 31 3.01 -15.38 6.35
N LEU A 32 2.82 -16.65 6.71
CA LEU A 32 1.81 -17.07 7.68
C LEU A 32 2.14 -16.64 9.12
N ALA A 33 3.42 -16.52 9.46
CA ALA A 33 3.87 -15.95 10.72
C ALA A 33 3.49 -14.46 10.80
N LEU A 34 3.66 -13.68 9.73
CA LEU A 34 3.23 -12.28 9.71
C LEU A 34 1.70 -12.15 9.78
N GLU A 35 0.97 -13.09 9.16
CA GLU A 35 -0.49 -13.18 9.33
C GLU A 35 -0.87 -13.49 10.78
N PHE A 36 -0.16 -14.42 11.44
CA PHE A 36 -0.31 -14.69 12.87
C PHE A 36 -0.14 -13.42 13.69
N VAL A 37 0.92 -12.63 13.42
CA VAL A 37 1.19 -11.39 14.14
C VAL A 37 0.02 -10.42 14.02
N MET A 38 -0.48 -10.17 12.80
CA MET A 38 -1.58 -9.24 12.58
C MET A 38 -2.86 -9.72 13.28
N VAL A 39 -3.21 -11.01 13.17
CA VAL A 39 -4.41 -11.56 13.85
C VAL A 39 -4.27 -11.49 15.36
N SER A 40 -3.07 -11.75 15.90
CA SER A 40 -2.82 -11.71 17.35
C SER A 40 -2.97 -10.30 17.92
N LEU A 41 -2.75 -9.25 17.13
CA LEU A 41 -2.91 -7.86 17.58
C LEU A 41 -4.37 -7.38 17.55
N ILE A 42 -5.22 -7.96 16.71
CA ILE A 42 -6.65 -7.61 16.64
C ILE A 42 -7.34 -7.90 17.98
N ASP A 43 -7.03 -9.04 18.59
CA ASP A 43 -7.65 -9.50 19.84
C ASP A 43 -6.78 -9.25 21.09
N ASN A 44 -5.74 -8.44 20.95
CA ASN A 44 -4.85 -8.15 22.07
C ASN A 44 -5.50 -7.15 23.04
N HIS A 45 -5.57 -7.51 24.32
CA HIS A 45 -6.24 -6.69 25.35
C HIS A 45 -5.60 -5.31 25.53
N TYR A 46 -4.27 -5.22 25.53
CA TYR A 46 -3.54 -3.95 25.62
C TYR A 46 -3.91 -3.03 24.45
N ILE A 47 -3.94 -3.58 23.22
CA ILE A 47 -4.29 -2.82 22.03
C ILE A 47 -5.76 -2.39 22.03
N GLN A 48 -6.69 -3.29 22.34
CA GLN A 48 -8.13 -2.96 22.34
C GLN A 48 -8.51 -1.89 23.35
N THR A 49 -7.88 -1.90 24.53
CA THR A 49 -8.19 -0.95 25.60
C THR A 49 -7.58 0.44 25.37
N ARG A 50 -6.43 0.52 24.70
CA ARG A 50 -5.68 1.79 24.52
C ARG A 50 -5.78 2.40 23.13
N HIS A 51 -6.11 1.62 22.12
CA HIS A 51 -6.08 2.04 20.72
C HIS A 51 -7.31 1.55 19.97
N GLN A 52 -8.37 2.35 19.93
CA GLN A 52 -9.66 1.93 19.33
C GLN A 52 -9.57 1.69 17.80
N VAL A 53 -8.72 2.48 17.10
CA VAL A 53 -8.60 2.42 15.64
C VAL A 53 -7.66 1.30 15.17
N LEU A 54 -6.66 0.93 15.98
CA LEU A 54 -5.58 0.03 15.59
C LEU A 54 -6.07 -1.39 15.22
N PRO A 55 -7.01 -2.04 15.95
CA PRO A 55 -7.59 -3.31 15.53
C PRO A 55 -8.23 -3.27 14.13
N THR A 56 -8.83 -2.15 13.75
CA THR A 56 -9.43 -1.97 12.41
C THR A 56 -8.36 -1.92 11.32
N ILE A 57 -7.25 -1.21 11.58
CA ILE A 57 -6.09 -1.20 10.68
C ILE A 57 -5.50 -2.62 10.55
N MET A 58 -5.40 -3.37 11.66
CA MET A 58 -4.88 -4.76 11.63
C MET A 58 -5.82 -5.71 10.88
N LYS A 59 -7.15 -5.55 11.00
CA LYS A 59 -8.13 -6.32 10.20
C LYS A 59 -7.95 -6.09 8.70
N LEU A 60 -7.77 -4.83 8.28
CA LEU A 60 -7.47 -4.50 6.89
C LEU A 60 -6.16 -5.15 6.43
N GLY A 61 -5.15 -5.15 7.30
CA GLY A 61 -3.88 -5.83 7.06
C GLY A 61 -3.99 -7.33 6.88
N CYS A 62 -4.74 -8.02 7.73
CA CYS A 62 -5.00 -9.45 7.60
C CYS A 62 -5.71 -9.76 6.26
N LEU A 63 -6.67 -8.94 5.85
CA LEU A 63 -7.35 -9.12 4.57
C LEU A 63 -6.35 -9.04 3.40
N ILE A 64 -5.52 -7.99 3.36
CA ILE A 64 -4.55 -7.77 2.29
C ILE A 64 -3.44 -8.85 2.34
N GLY A 65 -2.85 -9.08 3.51
CA GLY A 65 -1.78 -10.06 3.74
C GLY A 65 -2.22 -11.49 3.47
N GLY A 66 -3.44 -11.86 3.87
CA GLY A 66 -4.06 -13.14 3.58
C GLY A 66 -4.27 -13.38 2.09
N ILE A 67 -4.82 -12.39 1.37
CA ILE A 67 -4.99 -12.47 -0.10
C ILE A 67 -3.64 -12.66 -0.79
N LEU A 68 -2.63 -11.86 -0.43
CA LEU A 68 -1.28 -11.96 -0.99
C LEU A 68 -0.64 -13.32 -0.70
N SER A 69 -0.76 -13.80 0.55
CA SER A 69 -0.26 -15.11 0.96
C SER A 69 -0.90 -16.23 0.14
N VAL A 70 -2.22 -16.20 -0.06
CA VAL A 70 -2.93 -17.17 -0.91
C VAL A 70 -2.38 -17.13 -2.34
N ILE A 71 -2.25 -15.95 -2.94
CA ILE A 71 -1.71 -15.80 -4.31
C ILE A 71 -0.30 -16.40 -4.42
N PHE A 72 0.60 -16.10 -3.49
CA PHE A 72 1.97 -16.60 -3.53
C PHE A 72 2.07 -18.10 -3.28
N ILE A 73 1.26 -18.65 -2.37
CA ILE A 73 1.21 -20.09 -2.11
C ILE A 73 0.68 -20.84 -3.35
N LEU A 74 -0.38 -20.33 -3.99
CA LEU A 74 -0.92 -20.91 -5.23
C LEU A 74 0.13 -20.87 -6.35
N TYR A 75 0.82 -19.74 -6.54
CA TYR A 75 1.90 -19.64 -7.51
C TYR A 75 2.99 -20.67 -7.23
N ALA A 76 3.47 -20.73 -6.00
CA ALA A 76 4.57 -21.59 -5.58
C ALA A 76 4.27 -23.07 -5.81
N GLU A 77 3.04 -23.48 -5.50
CA GLU A 77 2.59 -24.86 -5.70
C GLU A 77 2.40 -25.19 -7.19
N ASN A 78 1.82 -24.28 -7.97
CA ASN A 78 1.68 -24.44 -9.42
C ASN A 78 3.06 -24.55 -10.10
N PHE A 79 4.01 -23.72 -9.68
CA PHE A 79 5.38 -23.77 -10.16
C PHE A 79 6.06 -25.09 -9.82
N SER A 80 6.01 -25.53 -8.56
CA SER A 80 6.60 -26.80 -8.12
C SER A 80 6.02 -28.00 -8.88
N GLN A 81 4.70 -28.02 -9.10
CA GLN A 81 4.05 -29.06 -9.91
C GLN A 81 4.49 -29.00 -11.38
N LYS A 82 4.61 -27.81 -11.98
CA LYS A 82 5.07 -27.63 -13.36
C LYS A 82 6.49 -28.19 -13.56
N GLN A 83 7.38 -27.97 -12.59
CA GLN A 83 8.76 -28.44 -12.67
C GLN A 83 8.89 -29.96 -12.57
N ARG A 84 7.89 -30.63 -11.97
CA ARG A 84 7.91 -32.08 -11.71
C ARG A 84 7.06 -32.90 -12.69
N LYS A 85 6.53 -32.28 -13.75
CA LYS A 85 5.68 -33.00 -14.71
C LYS A 85 6.40 -34.16 -15.41
N ALA A 86 7.67 -33.97 -15.78
CA ALA A 86 8.46 -35.03 -16.41
C ALA A 86 8.68 -36.25 -15.49
N GLU A 87 8.85 -36.01 -14.19
CA GLU A 87 8.98 -37.05 -13.16
C GLU A 87 7.69 -37.87 -13.05
N MET A 88 6.52 -37.21 -13.04
CA MET A 88 5.22 -37.89 -12.99
C MET A 88 4.95 -38.73 -14.25
N GLY A 89 5.38 -38.25 -15.42
CA GLY A 89 5.34 -39.01 -16.66
C GLY A 89 6.22 -40.27 -16.60
N LEU A 90 7.45 -40.14 -16.07
CA LEU A 90 8.35 -41.29 -15.87
C LEU A 90 7.75 -42.34 -14.92
N TYR A 91 7.14 -41.90 -13.81
CA TYR A 91 6.45 -42.82 -12.90
C TYR A 91 5.36 -43.63 -13.59
N THR A 92 4.63 -42.98 -14.50
CA THR A 92 3.56 -43.66 -15.24
C THR A 92 4.13 -44.68 -16.24
N ILE A 93 5.25 -44.37 -16.91
CA ILE A 93 5.98 -45.35 -17.75
C ILE A 93 6.46 -46.54 -16.93
N LEU A 94 6.96 -46.30 -15.70
CA LEU A 94 7.43 -47.33 -14.78
C LEU A 94 6.30 -48.15 -14.14
N GLY A 95 5.04 -47.99 -14.60
CA GLY A 95 3.89 -48.79 -14.17
C GLY A 95 3.13 -48.25 -12.97
N LEU A 96 3.42 -47.03 -12.48
CA LEU A 96 2.62 -46.41 -11.42
C LEU A 96 1.33 -45.81 -12.00
N GLU A 97 0.19 -46.40 -11.62
CA GLU A 97 -1.10 -45.79 -11.90
C GLU A 97 -1.27 -44.38 -11.29
N ASN A 98 -2.11 -43.54 -11.89
CA ASN A 98 -2.44 -42.19 -11.40
C ASN A 98 -2.88 -42.17 -9.93
N LYS A 99 -3.56 -43.23 -9.43
CA LYS A 99 -3.94 -43.34 -8.01
C LYS A 99 -2.74 -43.41 -7.07
N HIS A 100 -1.65 -44.04 -7.49
CA HIS A 100 -0.41 -44.15 -6.72
C HIS A 100 0.32 -42.82 -6.68
N ILE A 101 0.40 -42.12 -7.82
CA ILE A 101 1.00 -40.79 -7.93
C ILE A 101 0.23 -39.78 -7.06
N ARG A 102 -1.11 -39.78 -7.12
CA ARG A 102 -1.96 -38.93 -6.26
C ARG A 102 -1.71 -39.15 -4.77
N ARG A 103 -1.64 -40.40 -4.32
CA ARG A 103 -1.36 -40.74 -2.90
C ARG A 103 0.03 -40.31 -2.47
N MET A 104 1.03 -40.46 -3.34
CA MET A 104 2.40 -40.02 -3.07
C MET A 104 2.47 -38.49 -2.92
N LEU A 105 1.91 -37.73 -3.87
CA LEU A 105 1.89 -36.27 -3.83
C LEU A 105 1.13 -35.74 -2.61
N ALA A 106 0.01 -36.37 -2.24
CA ALA A 106 -0.73 -36.01 -1.03
C ALA A 106 0.13 -36.16 0.23
N LYS A 107 0.92 -37.23 0.35
CA LYS A 107 1.83 -37.45 1.48
C LYS A 107 2.99 -36.47 1.52
N GLU A 108 3.53 -36.12 0.36
CA GLU A 108 4.57 -35.09 0.27
C GLU A 108 4.04 -33.72 0.72
N ARG A 109 2.80 -33.38 0.36
CA ARG A 109 2.14 -32.17 0.86
C ARG A 109 1.92 -32.22 2.37
N LEU A 110 1.51 -33.35 2.92
CA LEU A 110 1.39 -33.52 4.37
C LEU A 110 2.73 -33.26 5.08
N ILE A 111 3.87 -33.70 4.52
CA ILE A 111 5.19 -33.39 5.06
C ILE A 111 5.44 -31.87 5.04
N LYS A 112 5.16 -31.20 3.92
CA LYS A 112 5.27 -29.73 3.84
C LYS A 112 4.39 -29.04 4.88
N THR A 113 3.15 -29.50 5.04
CA THR A 113 2.21 -28.92 6.01
C THR A 113 2.65 -29.12 7.45
N ALA A 114 3.15 -30.30 7.78
CA ALA A 114 3.70 -30.62 9.09
C ALA A 114 4.97 -29.82 9.43
N LEU A 115 5.66 -29.26 8.44
CA LEU A 115 6.78 -28.34 8.65
C LEU A 115 6.32 -26.88 8.73
N VAL A 116 5.50 -26.44 7.76
CA VAL A 116 5.10 -25.02 7.65
C VAL A 116 4.28 -24.57 8.85
N VAL A 117 3.31 -25.37 9.31
CA VAL A 117 2.39 -24.94 10.38
C VAL A 117 3.12 -24.69 11.71
N PRO A 118 3.92 -25.63 12.25
CA PRO A 118 4.64 -25.39 13.49
C PRO A 118 5.64 -24.24 13.38
N ILE A 119 6.35 -24.15 12.25
CA ILE A 119 7.31 -23.07 12.00
C ILE A 119 6.59 -21.72 11.96
N ALA A 120 5.47 -21.60 11.23
CA ALA A 120 4.70 -20.36 11.12
C ALA A 120 4.15 -19.88 12.47
N VAL A 121 3.63 -20.78 13.30
CA VAL A 121 3.08 -20.42 14.62
C VAL A 121 4.21 -20.05 15.59
N LEU A 122 5.30 -20.82 15.60
CA LEU A 122 6.47 -20.55 16.44
C LEU A 122 7.13 -19.22 16.05
N GLU A 123 7.47 -19.05 14.77
CA GLU A 123 8.05 -17.81 14.24
C GLU A 123 7.08 -16.64 14.42
N GLY A 124 5.77 -16.85 14.21
CA GLY A 124 4.75 -15.83 14.41
C GLY A 124 4.72 -15.30 15.83
N TYR A 125 4.81 -16.18 16.84
CA TYR A 125 4.87 -15.75 18.23
C TYR A 125 6.19 -15.03 18.56
N LEU A 126 7.33 -15.58 18.11
CA LEU A 126 8.65 -15.02 18.40
C LEU A 126 8.86 -13.65 17.70
N ILE A 127 8.57 -13.57 16.40
CA ILE A 127 8.63 -12.34 15.63
C ILE A 127 7.54 -11.38 16.10
N GLY A 128 6.35 -11.87 16.41
CA GLY A 128 5.24 -11.07 16.93
C GLY A 128 5.60 -10.32 18.21
N SER A 129 6.33 -10.96 19.11
CA SER A 129 6.84 -10.33 20.34
C SER A 129 7.75 -9.13 20.03
N LEU A 130 8.66 -9.27 19.05
CA LEU A 130 9.53 -8.18 18.60
C LEU A 130 8.74 -7.09 17.85
N MET A 131 7.78 -7.50 17.02
CA MET A 131 6.96 -6.60 16.23
C MET A 131 5.98 -5.81 17.10
N PHE A 132 5.48 -6.38 18.19
CA PHE A 132 4.68 -5.67 19.18
C PHE A 132 5.48 -4.57 19.88
N LEU A 133 6.74 -4.84 20.25
CA LEU A 133 7.63 -3.81 20.79
C LEU A 133 7.91 -2.71 19.75
N LEU A 134 8.13 -3.10 18.48
CA LEU A 134 8.35 -2.15 17.39
C LEU A 134 7.12 -1.25 17.17
N LEU A 135 5.91 -1.82 17.20
CA LEU A 135 4.65 -1.10 17.09
C LEU A 135 4.50 -0.06 18.20
N ASN A 136 4.69 -0.46 19.46
CA ASN A 136 4.60 0.47 20.59
C ASN A 136 5.65 1.59 20.49
N ARG A 137 6.88 1.25 20.08
CA ARG A 137 7.93 2.25 19.82
C ARG A 137 7.54 3.23 18.72
N MET A 138 6.87 2.77 17.67
CA MET A 138 6.36 3.61 16.58
C MET A 138 5.20 4.50 17.02
N MET A 139 4.40 4.08 17.99
CA MET A 139 3.33 4.88 18.61
C MET A 139 3.85 5.80 19.73
N ASN A 140 5.17 5.88 19.90
CA ASN A 140 5.83 6.64 20.96
C ASN A 140 5.45 6.20 22.39
N GLU A 141 5.00 4.95 22.55
CA GLU A 141 4.78 4.32 23.85
C GLU A 141 6.04 3.56 24.25
N THR A 142 6.65 3.94 25.37
CA THR A 142 7.88 3.32 25.89
C THR A 142 7.58 2.58 27.19
N GLY A 143 8.30 1.47 27.44
CA GLY A 143 8.17 0.71 28.68
C GLY A 143 7.04 -0.33 28.71
N VAL A 144 6.39 -0.62 27.59
CA VAL A 144 5.38 -1.70 27.52
C VAL A 144 6.06 -3.06 27.69
N PRO A 145 5.68 -3.87 28.70
CA PRO A 145 6.32 -5.15 28.95
C PRO A 145 5.89 -6.20 27.92
N LEU A 146 6.79 -7.14 27.61
CA LEU A 146 6.52 -8.26 26.69
C LEU A 146 5.32 -9.14 27.11
N MET A 147 4.95 -9.12 28.40
CA MET A 147 3.81 -9.89 28.93
C MET A 147 2.46 -9.40 28.37
N GLU A 148 2.41 -8.17 27.84
CA GLU A 148 1.23 -7.64 27.14
C GLU A 148 1.03 -8.27 25.76
N TYR A 149 1.95 -9.12 25.28
CA TYR A 149 1.81 -9.91 24.06
C TYR A 149 1.76 -11.42 24.38
N PRO A 150 0.64 -11.92 24.96
CA PRO A 150 0.48 -13.35 25.22
C PRO A 150 0.29 -14.14 23.93
N PHE A 151 0.53 -15.45 24.00
CA PHE A 151 0.28 -16.34 22.87
C PHE A 151 -1.22 -16.41 22.51
N SER A 152 -1.58 -16.05 21.28
CA SER A 152 -2.97 -16.09 20.81
C SER A 152 -3.34 -17.44 20.17
N LEU A 153 -4.19 -18.20 20.85
CA LEU A 153 -4.78 -19.45 20.31
C LEU A 153 -5.68 -19.17 19.09
N ILE A 154 -6.36 -18.02 19.07
CA ILE A 154 -7.21 -17.61 17.96
C ILE A 154 -6.36 -17.36 16.72
N ALA A 155 -5.26 -16.62 16.85
CA ALA A 155 -4.34 -16.38 15.73
C ALA A 155 -3.74 -17.67 15.18
N ALA A 156 -3.33 -18.60 16.06
CA ALA A 156 -2.86 -19.92 15.65
C ALA A 156 -3.95 -20.69 14.89
N GLY A 157 -5.18 -20.70 15.41
CA GLY A 157 -6.33 -21.36 14.79
C GLY A 157 -6.65 -20.80 13.41
N VAL A 158 -6.63 -19.48 13.23
CA VAL A 158 -6.88 -18.81 11.94
C VAL A 158 -5.82 -19.19 10.91
N VAL A 159 -4.53 -19.10 11.28
CA VAL A 159 -3.41 -19.43 10.37
C VAL A 159 -3.43 -20.90 9.96
N VAL A 160 -3.67 -21.80 10.91
CA VAL A 160 -3.81 -23.23 10.66
C VAL A 160 -4.98 -23.48 9.72
N SER A 161 -6.15 -22.89 9.99
CA SER A 161 -7.36 -23.08 9.19
C SER A 161 -7.20 -22.54 7.77
N LEU A 162 -6.64 -21.34 7.62
CA LEU A 162 -6.34 -20.72 6.33
C LEU A 162 -5.44 -21.62 5.49
N TYR A 163 -4.32 -22.06 6.07
CA TYR A 163 -3.37 -22.88 5.33
C TYR A 163 -3.90 -24.27 5.02
N LEU A 164 -4.60 -24.93 5.95
CA LEU A 164 -5.23 -26.23 5.70
C LEU A 164 -6.33 -26.14 4.64
N GLY A 165 -7.17 -25.11 4.69
CA GLY A 165 -8.19 -24.84 3.67
C GLY A 165 -7.56 -24.69 2.28
N LEU A 166 -6.44 -23.96 2.20
CA LEU A 166 -5.69 -23.81 0.96
C LEU A 166 -5.07 -25.14 0.48
N GLN A 167 -4.57 -25.98 1.38
CA GLN A 167 -4.08 -27.32 1.02
C GLN A 167 -5.18 -28.21 0.46
N VAL A 168 -6.42 -28.10 0.98
CA VAL A 168 -7.57 -28.81 0.43
C VAL A 168 -7.88 -28.32 -0.99
N LEU A 169 -7.94 -27.01 -1.22
CA LEU A 169 -8.16 -26.44 -2.56
C LEU A 169 -7.10 -26.89 -3.56
N LEU A 170 -5.81 -26.79 -3.19
CA LEU A 170 -4.69 -27.25 -4.02
C LEU A 170 -4.78 -28.76 -4.29
N ARG A 171 -5.25 -29.56 -3.33
CA ARG A 171 -5.47 -31.00 -3.52
C ARG A 171 -6.56 -31.24 -4.56
N LEU A 172 -7.70 -30.56 -4.45
CA LEU A 172 -8.79 -30.66 -5.43
C LEU A 172 -8.31 -30.28 -6.83
N GLN A 173 -7.55 -29.19 -6.95
CA GLN A 173 -6.94 -28.75 -8.22
C GLN A 173 -6.04 -29.84 -8.83
N THR A 174 -5.18 -30.49 -8.03
CA THR A 174 -4.31 -31.57 -8.50
C THR A 174 -5.10 -32.84 -8.88
N LEU A 175 -6.17 -33.17 -8.15
CA LEU A 175 -7.06 -34.29 -8.51
C LEU A 175 -7.71 -34.07 -9.87
N TRP A 176 -8.21 -32.85 -10.11
CA TRP A 176 -8.82 -32.45 -11.37
C TRP A 176 -7.83 -32.52 -12.55
N GLN A 177 -6.64 -31.92 -12.38
CA GLN A 177 -5.58 -31.95 -13.41
C GLN A 177 -5.16 -33.38 -13.78
N LEU A 178 -4.97 -34.26 -12.79
CA LEU A 178 -4.53 -35.64 -13.02
C LEU A 178 -5.62 -36.55 -13.61
N HIS A 179 -6.89 -36.13 -13.56
CA HIS A 179 -7.97 -36.88 -14.21
C HIS A 179 -8.05 -36.56 -15.71
N HIS A 180 -7.66 -35.36 -16.14
CA HIS A 180 -7.86 -34.88 -17.51
C HIS A 180 -6.62 -34.95 -18.42
N LEU A 181 -5.43 -35.27 -17.88
CA LEU A 181 -4.20 -35.30 -18.66
C LEU A 181 -3.75 -36.73 -18.98
N LYS A 182 -3.45 -37.02 -20.26
CA LYS A 182 -2.88 -38.31 -20.66
C LYS A 182 -1.40 -38.38 -20.26
N PRO A 183 -0.89 -39.51 -19.75
CA PRO A 183 0.51 -39.65 -19.31
C PRO A 183 1.56 -39.27 -20.37
N VAL A 184 1.26 -39.51 -21.65
CA VAL A 184 2.13 -39.14 -22.78
C VAL A 184 2.31 -37.63 -22.90
N ASP A 185 1.29 -36.84 -22.56
CA ASP A 185 1.35 -35.37 -22.61
C ASP A 185 2.33 -34.82 -21.57
N TRP A 186 2.48 -35.48 -20.41
CA TRP A 186 3.42 -35.06 -19.35
C TRP A 186 4.89 -35.24 -19.74
N LEU A 187 5.20 -36.28 -20.53
CA LEU A 187 6.56 -36.51 -21.05
C LEU A 187 6.89 -35.59 -22.23
N GLN A 188 5.96 -35.44 -23.17
CA GLN A 188 6.15 -34.56 -24.32
C GLN A 188 6.14 -33.07 -23.95
N ALA A 189 5.48 -32.67 -22.84
CA ALA A 189 5.49 -31.29 -22.35
C ALA A 189 6.91 -30.77 -22.01
N SER A 190 7.86 -31.67 -21.73
CA SER A 190 9.28 -31.32 -21.49
C SER A 190 10.14 -31.30 -22.77
N ARG A 191 9.65 -31.90 -23.88
CA ARG A 191 10.40 -32.11 -25.14
C ARG A 191 9.87 -31.36 -26.35
N ARG A 192 8.66 -30.79 -26.30
CA ARG A 192 8.17 -29.89 -27.36
C ARG A 192 9.03 -28.63 -27.33
N GLY A 193 10.00 -28.54 -28.24
CA GLY A 193 10.78 -27.32 -28.45
C GLY A 193 9.83 -26.13 -28.55
N GLU A 194 10.07 -25.12 -27.72
CA GLU A 194 9.21 -23.94 -27.72
C GLU A 194 9.27 -23.31 -29.11
N LYS A 195 8.13 -23.25 -29.81
CA LYS A 195 8.05 -22.50 -31.09
C LYS A 195 8.50 -21.05 -30.86
N GLU A 196 9.12 -20.41 -31.85
CA GLU A 196 9.49 -19.00 -31.72
C GLU A 196 8.25 -18.17 -31.28
N PRO A 197 8.36 -17.33 -30.23
CA PRO A 197 7.23 -16.59 -29.73
C PRO A 197 6.63 -15.62 -30.75
N ASN A 198 5.32 -15.57 -30.85
CA ASN A 198 4.62 -14.56 -31.62
C ASN A 198 4.54 -13.27 -30.79
N GLY A 199 5.50 -12.36 -30.99
CA GLY A 199 5.40 -11.00 -30.47
C GLY A 199 4.37 -10.22 -31.27
N ASN A 200 3.11 -10.22 -30.81
CA ASN A 200 2.04 -9.49 -31.46
C ASN A 200 2.21 -7.99 -31.18
N LEU A 201 2.64 -7.23 -32.20
CA LEU A 201 2.84 -5.79 -32.09
C LEU A 201 1.56 -5.06 -31.69
N MET A 202 0.40 -5.48 -32.18
CA MET A 202 -0.88 -4.83 -31.87
C MET A 202 -1.21 -4.96 -30.37
N LEU A 203 -1.01 -6.14 -29.78
CA LEU A 203 -1.16 -6.32 -28.34
C LEU A 203 -0.11 -5.53 -27.54
N GLY A 204 1.10 -5.38 -28.08
CA GLY A 204 2.13 -4.53 -27.49
C GLY A 204 1.74 -3.04 -27.48
N ILE A 205 1.21 -2.53 -28.60
CA ILE A 205 0.70 -1.15 -28.72
C ILE A 205 -0.51 -0.94 -27.80
N LEU A 206 -1.43 -1.91 -27.75
CA LEU A 206 -2.56 -1.88 -26.81
C LEU A 206 -2.07 -1.79 -25.36
N GLY A 207 -1.09 -2.61 -24.97
CA GLY A 207 -0.50 -2.56 -23.63
C GLY A 207 0.14 -1.20 -23.32
N LEU A 208 0.83 -0.61 -24.28
CA LEU A 208 1.42 0.72 -24.16
C LEU A 208 0.33 1.80 -24.04
N GLY A 209 -0.75 1.68 -24.80
CA GLY A 209 -1.94 2.53 -24.70
C GLY A 209 -2.61 2.46 -23.33
N LEU A 210 -2.85 1.25 -22.81
CA LEU A 210 -3.42 1.07 -21.46
C LEU A 210 -2.52 1.65 -20.37
N LEU A 211 -1.20 1.47 -20.49
CA LEU A 211 -0.23 2.01 -19.53
C LEU A 211 -0.21 3.54 -19.58
N ILE A 212 -0.18 4.15 -20.77
CA ILE A 212 -0.28 5.61 -20.92
C ILE A 212 -1.61 6.13 -20.36
N LEU A 213 -2.73 5.48 -20.68
CA LEU A 213 -4.04 5.85 -20.15
C LEU A 213 -4.07 5.75 -18.62
N GLY A 214 -3.49 4.69 -18.05
CA GLY A 214 -3.34 4.53 -16.61
C GLY A 214 -2.53 5.66 -15.97
N TYR A 215 -1.41 6.06 -16.60
CA TYR A 215 -0.58 7.16 -16.12
C TYR A 215 -1.25 8.52 -16.25
N VAL A 216 -1.97 8.75 -17.35
CA VAL A 216 -2.75 9.96 -17.55
C VAL A 216 -3.84 10.03 -16.48
N LYS A 217 -4.55 8.93 -16.21
CA LYS A 217 -5.57 8.89 -15.15
C LYS A 217 -4.98 9.08 -13.75
N ALA A 218 -3.80 8.53 -13.48
CA ALA A 218 -3.07 8.78 -12.25
C ALA A 218 -2.67 10.26 -12.09
N ASN A 219 -2.42 10.99 -13.18
CA ASN A 219 -2.05 12.40 -13.09
C ASN A 219 -3.24 13.37 -13.23
N GLN A 220 -4.41 12.88 -13.65
CA GLN A 220 -5.66 13.64 -13.72
C GLN A 220 -6.50 13.56 -12.44
N SER A 221 -6.05 12.78 -11.44
CA SER A 221 -6.74 12.67 -10.15
C SER A 221 -6.76 14.05 -9.45
N GLY A 222 -7.94 14.66 -9.40
CA GLY A 222 -8.24 15.82 -8.57
C GLY A 222 -8.60 15.38 -7.16
N ASN A 223 -9.76 15.81 -6.66
CA ASN A 223 -10.22 15.65 -5.28
C ASN A 223 -10.27 14.19 -4.81
N LEU A 224 -10.13 13.98 -3.52
CA LEU A 224 -9.99 12.65 -2.91
C LEU A 224 -11.13 11.68 -3.25
N PHE A 225 -12.39 12.15 -3.26
CA PHE A 225 -13.57 11.31 -3.49
C PHE A 225 -13.71 10.83 -4.95
N ASN A 226 -13.37 11.66 -5.93
CA ASN A 226 -13.28 11.23 -7.33
C ASN A 226 -12.00 10.42 -7.59
N SER A 227 -10.97 10.63 -6.78
CA SER A 227 -9.66 10.01 -6.95
C SER A 227 -9.60 8.55 -6.50
N ILE A 228 -10.43 8.07 -5.56
CA ILE A 228 -10.43 6.65 -5.16
C ILE A 228 -10.84 5.72 -6.31
N PRO A 229 -11.97 5.91 -7.01
CA PRO A 229 -12.31 5.08 -8.17
C PRO A 229 -11.29 5.20 -9.31
N ILE A 230 -10.77 6.41 -9.55
CA ILE A 230 -9.74 6.66 -10.56
C ILE A 230 -8.43 5.95 -10.19
N PHE A 231 -8.06 5.90 -8.90
CA PHE A 231 -6.90 5.19 -8.40
C PHE A 231 -6.99 3.69 -8.70
N PHE A 232 -8.13 3.06 -8.39
CA PHE A 232 -8.33 1.64 -8.69
C PHE A 232 -8.32 1.38 -10.20
N LEU A 233 -8.99 2.22 -10.99
CA LEU A 233 -8.98 2.11 -12.45
C LEU A 233 -7.57 2.28 -13.03
N ALA A 234 -6.82 3.30 -12.62
CA ALA A 234 -5.45 3.55 -13.04
C ALA A 234 -4.54 2.38 -12.67
N THR A 235 -4.67 1.83 -11.46
CA THR A 235 -3.92 0.66 -11.01
C THR A 235 -4.22 -0.57 -11.88
N LEU A 236 -5.49 -0.84 -12.17
CA LEU A 236 -5.88 -1.96 -13.05
C LEU A 236 -5.36 -1.79 -14.48
N LEU A 237 -5.40 -0.57 -15.03
CA LEU A 237 -4.86 -0.24 -16.35
C LEU A 237 -3.34 -0.43 -16.40
N VAL A 238 -2.62 0.02 -15.38
CA VAL A 238 -1.17 -0.17 -15.26
C VAL A 238 -0.83 -1.65 -15.14
N ILE A 239 -1.55 -2.42 -14.32
CA ILE A 239 -1.38 -3.87 -14.22
C ILE A 239 -1.59 -4.52 -15.60
N ALA A 240 -2.74 -4.28 -16.25
CA ALA A 240 -3.04 -4.86 -17.55
C ALA A 240 -2.01 -4.47 -18.63
N GLY A 241 -1.66 -3.19 -18.69
CA GLY A 241 -0.66 -2.65 -19.63
C GLY A 241 0.72 -3.28 -19.42
N THR A 242 1.18 -3.41 -18.17
CA THR A 242 2.46 -4.03 -17.83
C THR A 242 2.50 -5.49 -18.26
N TYR A 243 1.45 -6.28 -17.99
CA TYR A 243 1.40 -7.68 -18.44
C TYR A 243 1.49 -7.76 -19.97
N LEU A 244 0.71 -6.97 -20.72
CA LEU A 244 0.76 -6.96 -22.18
C LEU A 244 2.13 -6.54 -22.74
N ILE A 245 2.76 -5.52 -22.15
CA ILE A 245 4.10 -5.07 -22.54
C ILE A 245 5.13 -6.19 -22.38
N PHE A 246 5.15 -6.85 -21.22
CA PHE A 246 6.07 -7.95 -20.99
C PHE A 246 5.75 -9.17 -21.88
N THR A 247 4.48 -9.51 -22.12
CA THR A 247 4.13 -10.69 -22.93
C THR A 247 4.16 -10.48 -24.44
N SER A 248 4.14 -9.23 -24.92
CA SER A 248 4.03 -8.94 -26.36
C SER A 248 5.05 -7.92 -26.86
N LEU A 249 5.07 -6.71 -26.29
CA LEU A 249 5.95 -5.64 -26.78
C LEU A 249 7.44 -5.98 -26.62
N SER A 250 7.80 -6.57 -25.48
CA SER A 250 9.18 -6.96 -25.19
C SER A 250 9.71 -8.01 -26.18
N ILE A 251 8.88 -9.00 -26.53
CA ILE A 251 9.18 -10.08 -27.48
C ILE A 251 9.31 -9.49 -28.89
N TRP A 252 8.39 -8.59 -29.26
CA TRP A 252 8.46 -7.88 -30.53
C TRP A 252 9.75 -7.04 -30.63
N GLY A 253 10.13 -6.32 -29.57
CA GLY A 253 11.37 -5.53 -29.52
C GLY A 253 12.62 -6.39 -29.72
N LEU A 254 12.67 -7.58 -29.09
CA LEU A 254 13.77 -8.53 -29.31
C LEU A 254 13.80 -9.05 -30.76
N LYS A 255 12.64 -9.29 -31.39
CA LYS A 255 12.56 -9.64 -32.81
C LYS A 255 13.00 -8.49 -33.72
N ALA A 256 12.67 -7.25 -33.39
CA ALA A 256 13.11 -6.08 -34.14
C ALA A 256 14.64 -5.91 -34.07
N LEU A 257 15.25 -6.11 -32.89
CA LEU A 257 16.70 -6.13 -32.73
C LEU A 257 17.36 -7.27 -33.52
N LYS A 258 16.71 -8.44 -33.60
CA LYS A 258 17.18 -9.60 -34.37
C LYS A 258 17.23 -9.32 -35.88
N ARG A 259 16.37 -8.42 -36.38
CA ARG A 259 16.35 -7.99 -37.79
C ARG A 259 17.49 -7.03 -38.15
N ARG A 260 18.20 -6.45 -37.17
CA ARG A 260 19.30 -5.51 -37.43
C ARG A 260 20.63 -6.26 -37.59
N PRO A 261 21.18 -6.43 -38.82
CA PRO A 261 22.34 -7.29 -39.06
C PRO A 261 23.60 -6.81 -38.32
N ASN A 262 23.83 -5.49 -38.28
CA ASN A 262 24.98 -4.87 -37.61
C ASN A 262 25.02 -5.11 -36.09
N PHE A 263 23.87 -5.42 -35.48
CA PHE A 263 23.76 -5.73 -34.06
C PHE A 263 23.70 -7.25 -33.82
N TYR A 264 22.88 -7.96 -34.58
CA TYR A 264 22.62 -9.39 -34.36
C TYR A 264 23.81 -10.30 -34.63
N TYR A 265 24.57 -10.09 -35.70
CA TYR A 265 25.64 -11.01 -36.11
C TYR A 265 26.95 -10.85 -35.31
N LYS A 266 27.00 -9.93 -34.34
CA LYS A 266 28.12 -9.86 -33.39
C LYS A 266 28.05 -11.07 -32.45
N LYS A 267 29.17 -11.80 -32.29
CA LYS A 267 29.26 -13.08 -31.55
C LYS A 267 28.55 -13.05 -30.18
N ALA A 268 28.75 -12.00 -29.38
CA ALA A 268 28.13 -11.87 -28.06
C ALA A 268 26.61 -11.57 -28.10
N HIS A 269 26.14 -10.82 -29.10
CA HIS A 269 24.74 -10.41 -29.20
C HIS A 269 23.86 -11.51 -29.81
N PHE A 270 24.37 -12.28 -30.77
CA PHE A 270 23.65 -13.38 -31.41
C PHE A 270 23.11 -14.39 -30.37
N LEU A 271 23.99 -14.86 -29.50
CA LEU A 271 23.67 -15.84 -28.45
C LEU A 271 22.76 -15.23 -27.38
N SER A 272 23.06 -14.00 -26.95
CA SER A 272 22.28 -13.31 -25.90
C SER A 272 20.84 -13.06 -26.36
N LEU A 273 20.66 -12.51 -27.57
CA LEU A 273 19.36 -12.09 -28.09
C LEU A 273 18.46 -13.28 -28.42
N SER A 274 19.04 -14.33 -29.03
CA SER A 274 18.29 -15.54 -29.35
C SER A 274 17.78 -16.24 -28.09
N GLY A 275 18.61 -16.35 -27.04
CA GLY A 275 18.17 -16.93 -25.77
C GLY A 275 17.17 -16.06 -25.00
N MET A 276 17.34 -14.73 -25.01
CA MET A 276 16.37 -13.81 -24.39
C MET A 276 14.98 -13.94 -25.00
N LEU A 277 14.88 -14.10 -26.32
CA LEU A 277 13.59 -14.21 -27.00
C LEU A 277 12.75 -15.38 -26.45
N TYR A 278 13.36 -16.55 -26.27
CA TYR A 278 12.68 -17.71 -25.69
C TYR A 278 12.41 -17.56 -24.19
N ARG A 279 13.34 -16.94 -23.43
CA ARG A 279 13.11 -16.69 -21.99
C ARG A 279 11.97 -15.71 -21.74
N MET A 280 11.86 -14.66 -22.54
CA MET A 280 10.74 -13.73 -22.46
C MET A 280 9.41 -14.44 -22.74
N LYS A 281 9.36 -15.35 -23.71
CA LYS A 281 8.17 -16.18 -23.94
C LYS A 281 7.78 -16.99 -22.71
N ALA A 282 8.74 -17.68 -22.12
CA ALA A 282 8.50 -18.61 -21.02
C ALA A 282 8.10 -17.88 -19.72
N ASN A 283 8.67 -16.70 -19.46
CA ASN A 283 8.67 -16.05 -18.16
C ASN A 283 8.16 -14.59 -18.12
N ALA A 284 7.65 -14.05 -19.24
CA ALA A 284 7.12 -12.68 -19.30
C ALA A 284 6.09 -12.35 -18.22
N VAL A 285 5.17 -13.29 -17.94
CA VAL A 285 4.14 -13.13 -16.91
C VAL A 285 4.77 -12.90 -15.53
N SER A 286 5.75 -13.72 -15.15
CA SER A 286 6.45 -13.56 -13.87
C SER A 286 7.27 -12.27 -13.81
N LEU A 287 7.86 -11.82 -14.93
CA LEU A 287 8.53 -10.53 -15.01
C LEU A 287 7.57 -9.37 -14.73
N ALA A 288 6.38 -9.39 -15.34
CA ALA A 288 5.34 -8.40 -15.09
C ALA A 288 4.87 -8.42 -13.63
N SER A 289 4.63 -9.62 -13.05
CA SER A 289 4.27 -9.74 -11.64
C SER A 289 5.34 -9.14 -10.73
N ILE A 290 6.62 -9.43 -10.99
CA ILE A 290 7.72 -8.87 -10.19
C ILE A 290 7.73 -7.33 -10.28
N ALA A 291 7.51 -6.76 -11.46
CA ALA A 291 7.47 -5.31 -11.65
C ALA A 291 6.34 -4.64 -10.84
N ILE A 292 5.13 -5.20 -10.92
CA ILE A 292 3.96 -4.71 -10.18
C ILE A 292 4.15 -4.84 -8.68
N LEU A 293 4.62 -5.99 -8.20
CA LEU A 293 4.85 -6.22 -6.78
C LEU A 293 5.97 -5.32 -6.23
N SER A 294 7.04 -5.11 -7.02
CA SER A 294 8.12 -4.18 -6.66
C SER A 294 7.60 -2.75 -6.55
N THR A 295 6.72 -2.34 -7.46
CA THR A 295 6.03 -1.04 -7.37
C THR A 295 5.25 -0.93 -6.06
N GLY A 296 4.49 -1.98 -5.71
CA GLY A 296 3.75 -2.05 -4.46
C GLY A 296 4.65 -1.88 -3.23
N VAL A 297 5.76 -2.61 -3.14
CA VAL A 297 6.73 -2.48 -2.04
C VAL A 297 7.29 -1.06 -1.94
N ILE A 298 7.73 -0.50 -3.07
CA ILE A 298 8.32 0.84 -3.11
C ILE A 298 7.31 1.90 -2.66
N LEU A 299 6.08 1.83 -3.18
CA LEU A 299 5.02 2.77 -2.82
C LEU A 299 4.61 2.61 -1.36
N THR A 300 4.29 1.40 -0.90
CA THR A 300 3.85 1.17 0.48
C THR A 300 4.91 1.61 1.48
N LEU A 301 6.18 1.18 1.35
CA LEU A 301 7.25 1.62 2.24
C LEU A 301 7.56 3.12 2.10
N GLY A 302 7.49 3.67 0.89
CA GLY A 302 7.74 5.09 0.65
C GLY A 302 6.70 5.99 1.31
N LEU A 303 5.42 5.64 1.19
CA LEU A 303 4.31 6.29 1.88
C LEU A 303 4.52 6.20 3.40
N THR A 304 4.72 4.99 3.88
CA THR A 304 4.93 4.68 5.30
C THR A 304 6.13 5.43 5.91
N LEU A 305 7.25 5.53 5.21
CA LEU A 305 8.41 6.30 5.68
C LEU A 305 8.15 7.81 5.67
N SER A 306 7.40 8.31 4.68
CA SER A 306 7.00 9.71 4.61
C SER A 306 6.12 10.09 5.82
N LEU A 307 5.16 9.22 6.17
CA LEU A 307 4.33 9.40 7.36
C LEU A 307 5.13 9.46 8.64
N TYR A 308 6.03 8.49 8.82
CA TYR A 308 6.87 8.42 10.01
C TYR A 308 7.72 9.70 10.17
N ARG A 309 8.32 10.19 9.08
CA ARG A 309 9.15 11.41 9.11
C ARG A 309 8.33 12.68 9.34
N ASN A 310 7.08 12.73 8.88
CA ASN A 310 6.18 13.87 9.07
C ASN A 310 5.52 13.90 10.47
N MET A 311 5.55 12.79 11.20
CA MET A 311 4.73 12.59 12.40
C MET A 311 4.93 13.62 13.50
N ASN A 312 6.18 14.03 13.75
CA ASN A 312 6.49 15.07 14.74
C ASN A 312 5.98 16.44 14.29
N GLN A 313 6.25 16.81 13.04
CA GLN A 313 5.80 18.09 12.48
C GLN A 313 4.29 18.19 12.43
N ALA A 314 3.60 17.14 11.98
CA ALA A 314 2.15 17.06 12.03
C ALA A 314 1.65 17.19 13.47
N GLY A 315 2.29 16.49 14.41
CA GLY A 315 2.01 16.57 15.84
C GLY A 315 2.09 17.99 16.40
N ASP A 316 3.13 18.74 16.04
CA ASP A 316 3.32 20.14 16.46
C ASP A 316 2.28 21.09 15.87
N GLN A 317 1.70 20.72 14.72
CA GLN A 317 0.71 21.51 13.99
C GLN A 317 -0.74 21.10 14.26
N VAL A 318 -1.00 20.05 15.04
CA VAL A 318 -2.38 19.58 15.29
C VAL A 318 -3.23 20.62 16.01
N LEU A 319 -2.63 21.41 16.91
CA LEU A 319 -3.29 22.52 17.61
C LEU A 319 -2.39 23.76 17.60
N GLU A 320 -2.98 24.93 17.43
CA GLU A 320 -2.29 26.22 17.37
C GLU A 320 -1.73 26.69 18.71
N ARG A 321 -2.33 26.21 19.80
CA ARG A 321 -1.90 26.39 21.19
C ARG A 321 -1.83 25.04 21.88
N GLU A 322 -1.42 25.02 23.14
CA GLU A 322 -1.35 23.77 23.91
C GLU A 322 -2.72 23.16 24.17
N TYR A 323 -3.77 23.97 24.32
CA TYR A 323 -5.13 23.54 24.60
C TYR A 323 -6.14 24.16 23.64
N LEU A 324 -7.22 23.42 23.39
CA LEU A 324 -8.41 23.84 22.67
C LEU A 324 -9.62 23.50 23.53
N LEU A 325 -10.44 24.49 23.84
CA LEU A 325 -11.77 24.32 24.41
C LEU A 325 -12.80 24.57 23.31
N GLU A 326 -13.69 23.62 23.11
CA GLU A 326 -14.82 23.73 22.18
C GLU A 326 -16.07 23.02 22.72
N GLU A 327 -17.20 23.23 22.07
CA GLU A 327 -18.44 22.56 22.42
C GLU A 327 -18.42 21.08 21.99
N ALA A 328 -19.03 20.22 22.82
CA ALA A 328 -19.21 18.79 22.53
C ALA A 328 -20.34 18.51 21.54
N ASN A 329 -21.36 19.37 21.52
CA ASN A 329 -22.47 19.32 20.56
C ASN A 329 -22.34 20.49 19.57
N LEU A 330 -22.95 20.42 18.39
CA LEU A 330 -23.01 21.54 17.45
C LEU A 330 -24.45 22.04 17.25
N ASP A 331 -25.42 21.40 17.91
CA ASP A 331 -26.85 21.66 17.72
C ASP A 331 -27.39 22.82 18.58
N ILE A 332 -26.58 23.42 19.46
CA ILE A 332 -27.05 24.56 20.25
C ILE A 332 -26.91 25.88 19.47
N PRO A 333 -27.77 26.87 19.74
CA PRO A 333 -27.67 28.18 19.12
C PRO A 333 -26.30 28.82 19.36
N SER A 334 -25.74 29.46 18.33
CA SER A 334 -24.38 30.01 18.36
C SER A 334 -24.11 30.99 19.52
N GLU A 335 -25.12 31.75 19.95
CA GLU A 335 -24.98 32.66 21.11
C GLU A 335 -24.89 31.90 22.44
N ALA A 336 -25.65 30.82 22.59
CA ALA A 336 -25.58 29.95 23.77
C ALA A 336 -24.25 29.18 23.83
N ALA A 337 -23.72 28.75 22.68
CA ALA A 337 -22.41 28.11 22.58
C ALA A 337 -21.29 29.02 23.06
N LYS A 338 -21.33 30.30 22.67
CA LYS A 338 -20.36 31.30 23.13
C LYS A 338 -20.43 31.52 24.63
N GLU A 339 -21.64 31.68 25.18
CA GLU A 339 -21.83 31.86 26.63
C GLU A 339 -21.34 30.64 27.42
N LEU A 340 -21.60 29.44 26.93
CA LEU A 340 -21.09 28.20 27.52
C LEU A 340 -19.55 28.16 27.51
N LEU A 341 -18.93 28.52 26.39
CA LEU A 341 -17.47 28.64 26.28
C LEU A 341 -16.90 29.67 27.26
N ASP A 342 -17.52 30.85 27.40
CA ASP A 342 -17.09 31.86 28.37
C ASP A 342 -17.12 31.32 29.81
N GLN A 343 -18.18 30.56 30.17
CA GLN A 343 -18.24 29.86 31.46
C GLN A 343 -17.13 28.83 31.61
N GLY A 344 -16.87 28.02 30.58
CA GLY A 344 -15.79 27.03 30.58
C GLY A 344 -14.41 27.67 30.74
N ILE A 345 -14.15 28.78 30.06
CA ILE A 345 -12.90 29.55 30.19
C ILE A 345 -12.74 30.08 31.62
N GLN A 346 -13.80 30.56 32.24
CA GLN A 346 -13.77 30.99 33.64
C GLN A 346 -13.38 29.84 34.57
N GLN A 347 -13.99 28.66 34.40
CA GLN A 347 -13.65 27.47 35.20
C GLN A 347 -12.19 27.03 35.03
N VAL A 348 -11.66 27.11 33.81
CA VAL A 348 -10.24 26.82 33.54
C VAL A 348 -9.35 27.87 34.21
N THR A 349 -9.71 29.15 34.13
CA THR A 349 -8.94 30.26 34.70
C THR A 349 -8.89 30.24 36.24
N GLU A 350 -9.91 29.66 36.89
CA GLU A 350 -9.92 29.45 38.34
C GLU A 350 -8.84 28.45 38.81
N ARG A 351 -8.34 27.60 37.91
CA ARG A 351 -7.37 26.54 38.21
C ARG A 351 -5.98 26.83 37.66
N VAL A 352 -5.91 27.38 36.45
CA VAL A 352 -4.63 27.63 35.76
C VAL A 352 -4.54 29.04 35.20
N MET A 353 -3.31 29.53 35.09
CA MET A 353 -3.04 30.81 34.44
C MET A 353 -3.06 30.61 32.93
N ILE A 354 -4.07 31.18 32.27
CA ILE A 354 -4.16 31.21 30.82
C ILE A 354 -3.21 32.26 30.24
N SER A 355 -2.50 31.90 29.16
CA SER A 355 -1.65 32.79 28.38
C SER A 355 -1.87 32.57 26.87
N ASN A 356 -1.62 33.61 26.06
CA ASN A 356 -1.77 33.58 24.59
C ASN A 356 -3.14 33.08 24.09
N GLY A 357 -4.19 33.27 24.90
CA GLY A 357 -5.53 32.81 24.62
C GLY A 357 -6.22 33.66 23.55
N PHE A 358 -6.95 33.03 22.63
CA PHE A 358 -7.77 33.74 21.64
C PHE A 358 -8.99 32.91 21.24
N PHE A 359 -10.03 33.62 20.79
CA PHE A 359 -11.20 33.00 20.16
C PHE A 359 -10.96 32.83 18.67
N HIS A 360 -11.33 31.65 18.17
CA HIS A 360 -11.46 31.35 16.77
C HIS A 360 -12.94 31.20 16.45
N GLN A 361 -13.46 32.13 15.65
CA GLN A 361 -14.84 32.15 15.19
C GLN A 361 -14.85 31.75 13.71
N SER A 362 -15.57 30.67 13.38
CA SER A 362 -15.66 30.20 12.01
C SER A 362 -17.00 29.57 11.69
N LEU A 363 -17.36 29.59 10.41
CA LEU A 363 -18.52 28.90 9.87
C LEU A 363 -18.06 27.93 8.79
N GLN A 364 -18.66 26.75 8.78
CA GLN A 364 -18.34 25.69 7.84
C GLN A 364 -19.58 25.32 7.04
N THR A 365 -19.52 25.39 5.72
CA THR A 365 -20.67 25.04 4.86
C THR A 365 -20.21 24.41 3.54
N ILE A 366 -21.15 24.08 2.66
CA ILE A 366 -20.86 23.63 1.31
C ILE A 366 -21.54 24.57 0.32
N ALA A 367 -20.77 25.09 -0.63
CA ALA A 367 -21.28 25.92 -1.72
C ALA A 367 -20.55 25.59 -3.03
N TYR A 368 -21.20 25.79 -4.16
CA TYR A 368 -20.54 25.70 -5.46
C TYR A 368 -20.24 27.11 -6.00
N LEU A 369 -19.10 27.25 -6.66
CA LEU A 369 -18.65 28.51 -7.27
C LEU A 369 -19.04 28.51 -8.75
N GLN A 370 -19.83 29.49 -9.18
CA GLN A 370 -20.19 29.70 -10.59
C GLN A 370 -20.08 31.19 -10.93
N ASP A 371 -19.32 31.52 -11.97
CA ASP A 371 -19.17 32.90 -12.47
C ASP A 371 -18.81 33.95 -11.39
N GLY A 372 -18.03 33.53 -10.38
CA GLY A 372 -17.64 34.38 -9.24
C GLY A 372 -18.66 34.43 -8.11
N VAL A 373 -19.77 33.70 -8.17
CA VAL A 373 -20.82 33.66 -7.15
C VAL A 373 -20.80 32.33 -6.41
N LEU A 374 -20.83 32.37 -5.07
CA LEU A 374 -20.96 31.18 -4.23
C LEU A 374 -22.44 30.89 -3.98
N HIS A 375 -22.93 29.79 -4.52
CA HIS A 375 -24.31 29.35 -4.37
C HIS A 375 -24.42 28.16 -3.43
N GLU A 376 -25.52 28.09 -2.67
CA GLU A 376 -25.85 26.90 -1.87
C GLU A 376 -25.99 25.67 -2.77
N VAL A 377 -25.44 24.53 -2.33
CA VAL A 377 -25.52 23.29 -3.11
C VAL A 377 -26.96 22.76 -3.11
N PRO A 378 -27.61 22.62 -4.29
CA PRO A 378 -28.98 22.13 -4.35
C PRO A 378 -29.01 20.64 -4.01
N LEU A 379 -29.82 20.26 -3.01
CA LEU A 379 -29.99 18.87 -2.60
C LEU A 379 -31.33 18.35 -3.10
N ASN A 380 -31.32 17.14 -3.65
CA ASN A 380 -32.54 16.44 -4.02
C ASN A 380 -33.22 15.81 -2.79
N ALA A 381 -34.41 15.23 -2.97
CA ALA A 381 -35.20 14.60 -1.91
C ALA A 381 -34.51 13.40 -1.21
N GLN A 382 -33.35 12.94 -1.70
CA GLN A 382 -32.52 11.90 -1.08
C GLN A 382 -31.26 12.48 -0.42
N GLY A 383 -31.15 13.81 -0.30
CA GLY A 383 -29.98 14.50 0.25
C GLY A 383 -28.75 14.43 -0.65
N LYS A 384 -28.92 14.20 -1.97
CA LYS A 384 -27.82 14.15 -2.94
C LYS A 384 -27.85 15.36 -3.85
N SER A 385 -26.68 15.87 -4.23
CA SER A 385 -26.54 16.90 -5.26
C SER A 385 -25.86 16.34 -6.50
N ASP A 386 -26.29 16.81 -7.67
CA ASP A 386 -25.59 16.61 -8.94
C ASP A 386 -24.49 17.67 -9.18
N VAL A 387 -24.46 18.71 -8.34
CA VAL A 387 -23.46 19.79 -8.41
C VAL A 387 -22.37 19.55 -7.39
N GLN A 388 -21.12 19.60 -7.84
CA GLN A 388 -19.97 19.41 -6.97
C GLN A 388 -19.64 20.72 -6.24
N GLY A 389 -19.89 20.76 -4.93
CA GLY A 389 -19.57 21.91 -4.07
C GLY A 389 -18.15 21.89 -3.51
N PHE A 390 -17.67 23.07 -3.13
CA PHE A 390 -16.53 23.29 -2.25
C PHE A 390 -17.01 23.31 -0.80
N TYR A 391 -16.19 22.76 0.08
CA TYR A 391 -16.32 23.00 1.50
C TYR A 391 -15.82 24.41 1.81
N LEU A 392 -16.72 25.29 2.23
CA LEU A 392 -16.40 26.63 2.64
C LEU A 392 -16.00 26.65 4.11
N LEU A 393 -14.84 27.21 4.39
CA LEU A 393 -14.41 27.60 5.72
C LEU A 393 -14.32 29.13 5.76
N VAL A 394 -15.27 29.76 6.44
CA VAL A 394 -15.30 31.21 6.59
C VAL A 394 -14.88 31.54 8.02
N GLU A 395 -13.85 32.37 8.20
CA GLU A 395 -13.40 32.88 9.49
C GLU A 395 -13.33 34.41 9.47
N ASP A 396 -13.41 35.07 10.61
CA ASP A 396 -13.23 36.51 10.69
C ASP A 396 -11.74 36.89 10.76
N LEU A 397 -11.44 38.15 10.43
CA LEU A 397 -10.08 38.65 10.40
C LEU A 397 -9.39 38.57 11.76
N ALA A 398 -10.08 38.81 12.87
CA ALA A 398 -9.46 38.75 14.19
C ALA A 398 -8.98 37.33 14.52
N SER A 399 -9.81 36.32 14.23
CA SER A 399 -9.45 34.91 14.33
C SER A 399 -8.26 34.54 13.45
N TYR A 400 -8.27 34.95 12.17
CA TYR A 400 -7.17 34.70 11.24
C TYR A 400 -5.84 35.26 11.77
N GLN A 401 -5.82 36.52 12.22
CA GLN A 401 -4.61 37.16 12.71
C GLN A 401 -4.08 36.53 14.01
N ALA A 402 -4.98 36.19 14.94
CA ALA A 402 -4.60 35.56 16.22
C ALA A 402 -4.01 34.15 16.04
N ARG A 403 -4.56 33.40 15.07
CA ARG A 403 -4.09 32.07 14.66
C ARG A 403 -2.74 32.12 13.95
N THR A 404 -2.60 33.01 12.98
CA THR A 404 -1.44 33.02 12.05
C THR A 404 -0.29 33.90 12.51
N ASN A 405 -0.54 34.82 13.45
CA ASN A 405 0.31 35.96 13.80
C ASN A 405 0.64 36.87 12.60
N GLU A 406 -0.19 36.84 11.55
CA GLU A 406 -0.08 37.78 10.43
C GLU A 406 -0.92 39.02 10.72
N HIS A 407 -0.39 40.19 10.37
CA HIS A 407 -1.12 41.45 10.43
C HIS A 407 -1.56 41.82 9.02
N VAL A 408 -2.87 41.78 8.77
CA VAL A 408 -3.48 42.06 7.48
C VAL A 408 -4.66 42.99 7.70
N GLU A 409 -4.67 44.13 7.02
CA GLU A 409 -5.82 45.04 7.05
C GLU A 409 -6.74 44.72 5.86
N LEU A 410 -8.04 44.54 6.12
CA LEU A 410 -9.08 44.39 5.09
C LEU A 410 -10.05 45.58 5.19
N ALA A 411 -10.39 46.18 4.05
CA ALA A 411 -11.54 47.08 3.99
C ALA A 411 -12.85 46.29 4.09
N ALA A 412 -13.97 46.98 4.37
CA ALA A 412 -15.28 46.34 4.56
C ALA A 412 -15.77 45.51 3.35
N ASN A 413 -15.26 45.78 2.14
CA ASN A 413 -15.57 45.04 0.92
C ASN A 413 -14.37 44.22 0.39
N GLU A 414 -13.37 43.95 1.23
CA GLU A 414 -12.21 43.13 0.88
C GLU A 414 -12.19 41.83 1.70
N ILE A 415 -11.81 40.73 1.06
CA ILE A 415 -11.61 39.44 1.72
C ILE A 415 -10.26 38.83 1.37
N LEU A 416 -9.85 37.85 2.16
CA LEU A 416 -8.83 36.87 1.74
C LEU A 416 -9.54 35.61 1.25
N LEU A 417 -9.08 35.08 0.13
CA LEU A 417 -9.62 33.86 -0.48
C LEU A 417 -8.46 32.92 -0.81
N ALA A 418 -8.61 31.65 -0.46
CA ALA A 418 -7.66 30.61 -0.83
C ALA A 418 -8.37 29.28 -1.09
N SER A 419 -7.74 28.44 -1.90
CA SER A 419 -8.18 27.07 -2.15
C SER A 419 -7.08 26.08 -1.82
N ASN A 420 -7.46 24.92 -1.29
CA ASN A 420 -6.54 23.78 -1.21
C ASN A 420 -6.38 23.06 -2.57
N ARG A 421 -7.13 23.49 -3.60
CA ARG A 421 -7.05 22.97 -4.96
C ARG A 421 -6.10 23.82 -5.82
N PRO A 422 -4.92 23.28 -6.20
CA PRO A 422 -3.88 24.08 -6.87
C PRO A 422 -4.18 24.45 -8.33
N ASP A 423 -5.13 23.76 -8.97
CA ASP A 423 -5.58 24.03 -10.35
C ASP A 423 -6.76 25.00 -10.44
N LEU A 424 -7.32 25.45 -9.31
CA LEU A 424 -8.44 26.39 -9.30
C LEU A 424 -7.93 27.82 -9.46
N GLU A 425 -8.27 28.45 -10.58
CA GLU A 425 -8.12 29.89 -10.74
C GLU A 425 -9.19 30.60 -9.91
N LEU A 426 -8.74 31.32 -8.87
CA LEU A 426 -9.63 32.07 -8.00
C LEU A 426 -10.03 33.39 -8.65
N PRO A 427 -11.31 33.79 -8.59
CA PRO A 427 -11.76 35.04 -9.18
C PRO A 427 -11.22 36.24 -8.39
N GLN A 428 -11.08 37.39 -9.05
CA GLN A 428 -10.63 38.64 -8.40
C GLN A 428 -11.72 39.31 -7.56
N GLU A 429 -12.98 39.00 -7.87
CA GLU A 429 -14.17 39.43 -7.14
C GLU A 429 -15.03 38.19 -6.90
N ILE A 430 -15.63 38.11 -5.72
CA ILE A 430 -16.52 37.00 -5.35
C ILE A 430 -17.78 37.55 -4.70
N GLU A 431 -18.91 36.93 -5.01
CA GLU A 431 -20.17 37.18 -4.32
C GLU A 431 -20.39 36.10 -3.27
N LEU A 432 -20.46 36.51 -2.00
CA LEU A 432 -20.71 35.67 -0.83
C LEU A 432 -21.91 36.27 -0.07
N ALA A 433 -22.93 35.46 0.22
CA ALA A 433 -24.11 35.92 0.96
C ALA A 433 -24.80 37.18 0.36
N ASN A 434 -24.90 37.23 -0.98
CA ASN A 434 -25.44 38.37 -1.75
C ASN A 434 -24.64 39.69 -1.62
N GLN A 435 -23.37 39.61 -1.21
CA GLN A 435 -22.47 40.76 -1.13
C GLN A 435 -21.23 40.55 -1.99
N HIS A 436 -20.82 41.63 -2.66
CA HIS A 436 -19.68 41.63 -3.56
C HIS A 436 -18.40 42.01 -2.81
N TYR A 437 -17.41 41.13 -2.85
CA TYR A 437 -16.12 41.33 -2.21
C TYR A 437 -14.99 41.30 -3.23
N LYS A 438 -13.99 42.16 -3.01
CA LYS A 438 -12.74 42.16 -3.76
C LYS A 438 -11.69 41.28 -3.06
N VAL A 439 -11.01 40.43 -3.82
CA VAL A 439 -9.96 39.55 -3.30
C VAL A 439 -8.63 40.30 -3.23
N LYS A 440 -8.10 40.52 -2.02
CA LYS A 440 -6.90 41.35 -1.80
C LYS A 440 -5.58 40.63 -2.10
N ALA A 441 -5.46 39.36 -1.68
CA ALA A 441 -4.38 38.42 -1.99
C ALA A 441 -4.65 37.09 -1.25
N PRO A 442 -4.07 35.95 -1.67
CA PRO A 442 -4.19 34.72 -0.90
C PRO A 442 -3.42 34.83 0.41
N ALA A 443 -4.07 34.47 1.53
CA ALA A 443 -3.42 34.44 2.83
C ALA A 443 -2.44 33.26 2.92
N LYS A 444 -1.28 33.43 3.56
CA LYS A 444 -0.18 32.43 3.49
C LYS A 444 -0.42 31.19 4.36
N LYS A 445 -1.32 31.26 5.36
CA LYS A 445 -1.61 30.16 6.31
C LYS A 445 -3.11 30.00 6.57
N MET A 446 -3.79 29.27 5.69
CA MET A 446 -5.23 29.01 5.71
C MET A 446 -5.52 27.64 6.29
N ALA A 447 -6.60 27.54 7.06
CA ALA A 447 -7.00 26.31 7.70
C ALA A 447 -7.52 25.23 6.71
N SER A 448 -7.89 25.62 5.48
CA SER A 448 -8.37 24.70 4.43
C SER A 448 -7.30 23.75 3.87
N TRP A 449 -6.00 24.06 4.01
CA TRP A 449 -4.93 23.27 3.39
C TRP A 449 -4.81 21.82 3.89
N ASN A 450 -5.39 21.53 5.05
CA ASN A 450 -5.34 20.24 5.71
C ASN A 450 -6.62 19.41 5.50
N MET A 451 -7.56 19.91 4.68
CA MET A 451 -8.80 19.20 4.41
C MET A 451 -8.67 18.22 3.25
N ALA A 452 -9.28 17.05 3.42
CA ALA A 452 -9.35 16.00 2.41
C ALA A 452 -10.33 16.30 1.25
N VAL A 453 -11.14 17.34 1.41
CA VAL A 453 -12.16 17.82 0.46
C VAL A 453 -11.70 19.09 -0.22
N ASP A 454 -12.16 19.34 -1.44
CA ASP A 454 -12.01 20.64 -2.08
C ASP A 454 -12.61 21.70 -1.19
N SER A 455 -11.79 22.66 -0.79
CA SER A 455 -12.20 23.68 0.16
C SER A 455 -11.74 25.07 -0.26
N LEU A 456 -12.59 26.04 0.09
CA LEU A 456 -12.33 27.46 -0.05
C LEU A 456 -12.28 28.05 1.35
N ALA A 457 -11.12 28.61 1.71
CA ALA A 457 -10.98 29.40 2.93
C ALA A 457 -11.25 30.87 2.60
N ILE A 458 -12.14 31.47 3.36
CA ILE A 458 -12.53 32.87 3.23
C ILE A 458 -12.29 33.57 4.57
N VAL A 459 -11.59 34.69 4.54
CA VAL A 459 -11.44 35.58 5.70
C VAL A 459 -12.24 36.85 5.46
N VAL A 460 -13.27 37.07 6.27
CA VAL A 460 -14.13 38.26 6.23
C VAL A 460 -13.64 39.34 7.19
N PRO A 461 -13.85 40.63 6.89
CA PRO A 461 -13.30 41.72 7.70
C PRO A 461 -13.90 41.78 9.11
N GLU A 462 -15.20 41.51 9.27
CA GLU A 462 -15.89 41.60 10.56
C GLU A 462 -16.72 40.34 10.88
N GLY A 463 -16.87 40.03 12.18
CA GLY A 463 -17.68 38.90 12.64
C GLY A 463 -19.19 39.02 12.33
N SER A 464 -19.68 40.23 12.02
CA SER A 464 -21.04 40.44 11.51
C SER A 464 -21.28 39.79 10.15
N ASP A 465 -20.23 39.66 9.34
CA ASP A 465 -20.33 39.07 8.00
C ASP A 465 -20.53 37.55 8.10
N LEU A 466 -19.96 36.90 9.14
CA LEU A 466 -20.25 35.50 9.44
C LEU A 466 -21.73 35.24 9.74
N LYS A 467 -22.42 36.16 10.43
CA LYS A 467 -23.87 36.07 10.68
C LYS A 467 -24.67 36.15 9.37
N GLN A 468 -24.20 36.91 8.38
CA GLN A 468 -24.86 37.00 7.07
C GLN A 468 -24.65 35.72 6.25
N VAL A 469 -23.45 35.13 6.31
CA VAL A 469 -23.18 33.82 5.71
C VAL A 469 -24.04 32.74 6.37
N GLN A 470 -24.14 32.72 7.70
CA GLN A 470 -25.04 31.83 8.45
C GLN A 470 -26.50 31.93 7.98
N ALA A 471 -27.00 33.15 7.76
CA ALA A 471 -28.36 33.37 7.27
C ALA A 471 -28.57 32.91 5.82
N SER A 472 -27.51 32.90 5.00
CA SER A 472 -27.58 32.67 3.55
C SER A 472 -27.31 31.22 3.13
N TYR A 473 -26.56 30.44 3.92
CA TYR A 473 -26.22 29.06 3.61
C TYR A 473 -26.73 28.15 4.73
N ARG A 474 -27.78 27.36 4.44
CA ARG A 474 -28.33 26.42 5.41
C ARG A 474 -27.59 25.09 5.35
N MET A 475 -27.65 24.34 6.44
CA MET A 475 -27.13 22.98 6.48
C MET A 475 -28.29 22.00 6.29
N ALA A 476 -28.15 21.07 5.35
CA ALA A 476 -29.05 19.93 5.32
C ALA A 476 -28.59 18.91 6.35
N ASP A 477 -29.43 18.70 7.35
CA ASP A 477 -29.22 17.66 8.33
C ASP A 477 -29.46 16.29 7.67
N LEU A 478 -28.49 15.39 7.76
CA LEU A 478 -28.51 14.06 7.14
C LEU A 478 -29.52 13.18 7.88
N GLY A 479 -30.81 13.31 7.54
CA GLY A 479 -31.90 12.53 8.11
C GLY A 479 -33.05 13.34 8.68
N ALA A 480 -33.00 14.67 8.65
CA ALA A 480 -34.10 15.52 9.08
C ALA A 480 -34.86 16.15 7.90
N ASP A 481 -36.18 16.27 8.02
CA ASP A 481 -37.06 16.91 7.02
C ASP A 481 -36.96 18.45 7.02
N HIS A 482 -36.00 19.04 7.75
CA HIS A 482 -35.82 20.49 7.87
C HIS A 482 -34.36 20.90 7.71
N LEU A 483 -34.14 22.05 7.08
CA LEU A 483 -32.84 22.71 6.99
C LEU A 483 -32.56 23.40 8.34
N SER A 484 -31.47 23.02 9.02
CA SER A 484 -31.03 23.67 10.25
C SER A 484 -30.21 24.94 9.93
N GLU A 485 -30.22 25.90 10.85
CA GLU A 485 -29.28 27.02 10.79
C GLU A 485 -27.86 26.49 10.92
N ASN A 486 -26.95 27.02 10.10
CA ASN A 486 -25.56 26.63 10.16
C ASN A 486 -24.88 27.32 11.35
N PRO A 487 -24.44 26.60 12.40
CA PRO A 487 -23.90 27.23 13.59
C PRO A 487 -22.57 27.93 13.30
N ILE A 488 -22.39 29.13 13.84
CA ILE A 488 -21.06 29.73 13.98
C ILE A 488 -20.33 28.96 15.09
N ASN A 489 -19.23 28.33 14.74
CA ASN A 489 -18.37 27.60 15.65
C ASN A 489 -17.48 28.58 16.41
N TYR A 490 -17.54 28.52 17.73
CA TYR A 490 -16.62 29.20 18.63
C TYR A 490 -15.64 28.20 19.21
N ARG A 491 -14.35 28.51 19.13
CA ARG A 491 -13.27 27.72 19.71
C ARG A 491 -12.36 28.63 20.50
N TYR A 492 -11.87 28.16 21.63
CA TYR A 492 -10.92 28.92 22.43
C TYR A 492 -9.59 28.17 22.52
N PHE A 493 -8.56 28.76 21.92
CA PHE A 493 -7.21 28.21 21.93
C PHE A 493 -6.37 28.95 22.94
N PHE A 494 -5.61 28.23 23.76
CA PHE A 494 -4.80 28.85 24.81
C PHE A 494 -3.61 28.00 25.27
N ASP A 495 -2.62 28.67 25.85
CA ASP A 495 -1.52 28.04 26.58
C ASP A 495 -1.80 28.16 28.09
N ALA A 496 -1.44 27.14 28.87
CA ALA A 496 -1.69 27.13 30.30
C ALA A 496 -0.39 27.02 31.11
N GLN A 497 -0.30 27.78 32.20
CA GLN A 497 0.82 27.75 33.15
C GLN A 497 0.29 27.38 34.55
N GLY A 498 1.02 26.52 35.28
CA GLY A 498 0.64 26.06 36.63
C GLY A 498 0.68 24.54 36.77
N ASP A 499 -0.11 23.99 37.70
CA ASP A 499 -0.27 22.55 37.88
C ASP A 499 -1.24 21.99 36.83
N LEU A 500 -0.69 21.35 35.79
CA LEU A 500 -1.46 20.79 34.69
C LEU A 500 -2.31 19.57 35.09
N GLN A 501 -2.13 19.02 36.30
CA GLN A 501 -3.02 17.98 36.81
C GLN A 501 -4.43 18.51 37.05
N ASP A 502 -4.57 19.79 37.41
CA ASP A 502 -5.87 20.41 37.64
C ASP A 502 -6.71 20.51 36.36
N LEU A 503 -6.07 20.65 35.19
CA LEU A 503 -6.78 20.65 33.90
C LEU A 503 -7.42 19.30 33.58
N ASN A 504 -6.78 18.20 33.95
CA ASN A 504 -7.35 16.85 33.77
C ASN A 504 -8.53 16.61 34.73
N LEU A 505 -8.58 17.28 35.88
CA LEU A 505 -9.70 17.17 36.81
C LEU A 505 -10.92 17.98 36.33
N VAL A 506 -10.69 19.09 35.65
CA VAL A 506 -11.75 19.95 35.12
C VAL A 506 -12.35 19.40 33.81
N SER A 507 -11.62 18.56 33.06
CA SER A 507 -12.13 18.04 31.78
C SER A 507 -13.45 17.27 31.92
N ASP A 508 -13.63 16.50 32.99
CA ASP A 508 -14.86 15.72 33.21
C ASP A 508 -16.06 16.63 33.56
N ASP A 509 -15.83 17.70 34.32
CA ASP A 509 -16.87 18.70 34.64
C ASP A 509 -17.27 19.49 33.39
N LEU A 510 -16.29 19.90 32.58
CA LEU A 510 -16.52 20.53 31.29
C LEU A 510 -17.35 19.63 30.37
N LEU A 511 -17.00 18.34 30.29
CA LEU A 511 -17.71 17.37 29.45
C LEU A 511 -19.18 17.21 29.88
N GLN A 512 -19.46 17.18 31.18
CA GLN A 512 -20.83 17.13 31.71
C GLN A 512 -21.64 18.39 31.36
N LYS A 513 -20.97 19.53 31.18
CA LYS A 513 -21.58 20.78 30.73
C LYS A 513 -21.65 20.91 29.21
N GLY A 514 -21.18 19.92 28.46
CA GLY A 514 -21.18 19.93 27.00
C GLY A 514 -19.98 20.65 26.39
N LEU A 515 -18.87 20.78 27.09
CA LEU A 515 -17.60 21.31 26.59
C LEU A 515 -16.52 20.23 26.55
N VAL A 516 -15.65 20.25 25.55
CA VAL A 516 -14.51 19.34 25.45
C VAL A 516 -13.22 20.14 25.47
N LEU A 517 -12.33 19.77 26.39
CA LEU A 517 -10.97 20.28 26.47
C LEU A 517 -10.01 19.29 25.79
N TYR A 518 -9.42 19.69 24.67
CA TYR A 518 -8.38 18.95 24.00
C TYR A 518 -7.01 19.51 24.36
N SER A 519 -6.05 18.63 24.64
CA SER A 519 -4.64 18.99 24.74
C SER A 519 -3.87 18.57 23.50
N ARG A 520 -2.85 19.33 23.12
CA ARG A 520 -1.95 19.00 22.02
C ARG A 520 -1.26 17.65 22.27
N GLN A 521 -0.97 17.32 23.53
CA GLN A 521 -0.39 16.03 23.90
C GLN A 521 -1.33 14.86 23.61
N GLN A 522 -2.61 14.98 23.98
CA GLN A 522 -3.61 13.95 23.69
C GLN A 522 -3.80 13.78 22.18
N MET A 523 -3.94 14.88 21.44
CA MET A 523 -4.08 14.85 19.99
C MET A 523 -2.85 14.26 19.29
N LYS A 524 -1.64 14.58 19.78
CA LYS A 524 -0.39 13.95 19.33
C LYS A 524 -0.40 12.44 19.58
N ARG A 525 -0.89 11.98 20.73
CA ARG A 525 -0.97 10.54 21.05
C ARG A 525 -1.91 9.80 20.11
N GLU A 526 -3.07 10.37 19.80
CA GLU A 526 -4.00 9.81 18.81
C GLU A 526 -3.39 9.78 17.41
N LEU A 527 -2.70 10.85 17.02
CA LEU A 527 -1.96 10.90 15.75
C LEU A 527 -0.87 9.81 15.68
N TYR A 528 -0.09 9.63 16.75
CA TYR A 528 0.92 8.58 16.86
C TYR A 528 0.31 7.17 16.80
N SER A 529 -0.85 6.97 17.42
CA SER A 529 -1.60 5.71 17.41
C SER A 529 -2.03 5.33 15.98
N VAL A 530 -2.69 6.25 15.26
CA VAL A 530 -3.16 6.01 13.89
C VAL A 530 -1.99 5.86 12.91
N ASN A 531 -1.06 6.81 12.90
CA ASN A 531 0.07 6.80 11.97
C ASN A 531 1.05 5.66 12.26
N GLY A 532 1.29 5.36 13.54
CA GLY A 532 2.09 4.21 13.97
C GLY A 532 1.47 2.89 13.53
N GLY A 533 0.15 2.75 13.63
CA GLY A 533 -0.59 1.60 13.11
C GLY A 533 -0.49 1.43 11.59
N LEU A 534 -0.66 2.52 10.83
CA LEU A 534 -0.50 2.51 9.37
C LEU A 534 0.94 2.20 8.94
N LEU A 535 1.93 2.75 9.66
CA LEU A 535 3.34 2.47 9.43
C LEU A 535 3.67 1.00 9.66
N TYR A 536 3.19 0.47 10.79
CA TYR A 536 3.36 -0.94 11.12
C TYR A 536 2.73 -1.86 10.07
N LEU A 537 1.49 -1.55 9.65
CA LEU A 537 0.82 -2.28 8.57
C LEU A 537 1.63 -2.24 7.27
N GLY A 538 2.08 -1.05 6.86
CA GLY A 538 2.85 -0.86 5.64
C GLY A 538 4.15 -1.67 5.63
N VAL A 539 4.84 -1.77 6.77
CA VAL A 539 6.04 -2.60 6.93
C VAL A 539 5.69 -4.09 6.78
N LEU A 540 4.67 -4.59 7.49
CA LEU A 540 4.30 -6.01 7.44
C LEU A 540 3.88 -6.46 6.03
N VAL A 541 3.01 -5.69 5.38
CA VAL A 541 2.56 -5.97 4.00
C VAL A 541 3.75 -5.95 3.03
N SER A 542 4.68 -5.03 3.21
CA SER A 542 5.87 -4.94 2.36
C SER A 542 6.81 -6.12 2.55
N VAL A 543 6.96 -6.64 3.78
CA VAL A 543 7.74 -7.88 4.01
C VAL A 543 7.06 -9.08 3.33
N ILE A 544 5.73 -9.21 3.41
CA ILE A 544 4.98 -10.27 2.69
C ILE A 544 5.23 -10.17 1.18
N LEU A 545 5.10 -8.98 0.61
CA LEU A 545 5.36 -8.73 -0.81
C LEU A 545 6.80 -9.05 -1.20
N MET A 546 7.79 -8.65 -0.40
CA MET A 546 9.20 -8.97 -0.62
C MET A 546 9.48 -10.47 -0.58
N MET A 547 8.87 -11.20 0.36
CA MET A 547 8.96 -12.66 0.39
C MET A 547 8.34 -13.30 -0.85
N GLY A 548 7.23 -12.73 -1.34
CA GLY A 548 6.61 -13.13 -2.60
C GLY A 548 7.53 -12.90 -3.79
N ILE A 549 8.11 -11.71 -3.92
CA ILE A 549 9.09 -11.37 -4.97
C ILE A 549 10.30 -12.30 -4.89
N GLY A 550 10.85 -12.54 -3.69
CA GLY A 550 11.96 -13.46 -3.48
C GLY A 550 11.64 -14.88 -3.94
N LEU A 551 10.44 -15.37 -3.63
CA LEU A 551 9.96 -16.68 -4.05
C LEU A 551 9.79 -16.77 -5.58
N LEU A 552 9.20 -15.75 -6.21
CA LEU A 552 9.06 -15.63 -7.66
C LEU A 552 10.43 -15.66 -8.35
N LEU A 553 11.37 -14.84 -7.87
CA LEU A 553 12.74 -14.75 -8.41
C LEU A 553 13.49 -16.08 -8.25
N TYR A 554 13.41 -16.68 -7.06
CA TYR A 554 14.08 -17.95 -6.77
C TYR A 554 13.62 -19.07 -7.71
N TYR A 555 12.30 -19.25 -7.82
CA TYR A 555 11.73 -20.29 -8.67
C TYR A 555 11.99 -20.06 -10.14
N LYS A 556 11.85 -18.82 -10.60
CA LYS A 556 12.22 -18.47 -11.96
C LYS A 556 13.67 -18.84 -12.23
N GLN A 557 14.60 -18.45 -11.35
CA GLN A 557 16.01 -18.74 -11.54
C GLN A 557 16.30 -20.25 -11.54
N LEU A 558 15.60 -21.01 -10.71
CA LEU A 558 15.69 -22.47 -10.69
C LEU A 558 15.18 -23.09 -11.99
N SER A 559 14.05 -22.61 -12.53
CA SER A 559 13.52 -23.06 -13.82
C SER A 559 14.48 -22.77 -14.97
N GLU A 560 14.99 -21.53 -15.02
CA GLU A 560 15.94 -21.10 -16.06
C GLU A 560 17.25 -21.89 -15.95
N GLY A 561 17.82 -22.04 -14.75
CA GLY A 561 19.05 -22.80 -14.55
C GLY A 561 18.96 -24.26 -14.99
N LEU A 562 17.82 -24.93 -14.74
CA LEU A 562 17.59 -26.31 -15.19
C LEU A 562 17.41 -26.40 -16.71
N SER A 563 16.73 -25.44 -17.33
CA SER A 563 16.56 -25.38 -18.78
C SER A 563 17.88 -25.05 -19.49
N ASP A 564 18.65 -24.12 -18.94
CA ASP A 564 19.90 -23.64 -19.52
C ASP A 564 21.05 -24.63 -19.36
N GLN A 565 21.01 -25.53 -18.36
CA GLN A 565 21.96 -26.63 -18.27
C GLN A 565 21.96 -27.49 -19.54
N ILE A 566 20.78 -27.77 -20.10
CA ILE A 566 20.64 -28.53 -21.35
C ILE A 566 21.26 -27.73 -22.50
N ASN A 567 20.92 -26.44 -22.62
CA ASN A 567 21.42 -25.56 -23.68
C ASN A 567 22.95 -25.35 -23.58
N TYR A 568 23.48 -25.23 -22.37
CA TYR A 568 24.92 -25.10 -22.08
C TYR A 568 25.68 -26.32 -22.58
N ASN A 569 25.20 -27.53 -22.27
CA ASN A 569 25.81 -28.77 -22.73
C ASN A 569 25.77 -28.91 -24.26
N ILE A 570 24.69 -28.47 -24.91
CA ILE A 570 24.61 -28.42 -26.38
C ILE A 570 25.65 -27.44 -26.93
N MET A 571 25.72 -26.21 -26.39
CA MET A 571 26.69 -25.19 -26.82
C MET A 571 28.14 -25.66 -26.67
N LYS A 572 28.47 -26.33 -25.56
CA LYS A 572 29.80 -26.92 -25.33
C LYS A 572 30.12 -28.02 -26.34
N ARG A 573 29.16 -28.89 -26.68
CA ARG A 573 29.32 -29.94 -27.70
C ARG A 573 29.49 -29.39 -29.12
N VAL A 574 28.95 -28.20 -29.40
CA VAL A 574 29.12 -27.50 -30.68
C VAL A 574 30.46 -26.75 -30.77
N GLY A 575 31.24 -26.70 -29.69
CA GLY A 575 32.58 -26.10 -29.68
C GLY A 575 32.60 -24.61 -29.31
N LEU A 576 31.56 -24.09 -28.67
CA LEU A 576 31.57 -22.72 -28.14
C LEU A 576 32.50 -22.61 -26.92
N ASP A 577 33.27 -21.52 -26.87
CA ASP A 577 34.16 -21.19 -25.76
C ASP A 577 33.38 -21.01 -24.44
N GLU A 578 33.90 -21.58 -23.34
CA GLU A 578 33.22 -21.51 -22.03
C GLU A 578 33.08 -20.08 -21.50
N GLY A 579 34.06 -19.21 -21.78
CA GLY A 579 34.02 -17.79 -21.42
C GLY A 579 32.88 -17.07 -22.12
N MET A 580 32.71 -17.32 -23.42
CA MET A 580 31.60 -16.77 -24.21
C MET A 580 30.23 -17.25 -23.72
N ILE A 581 30.11 -18.53 -23.33
CA ILE A 581 28.86 -19.06 -22.78
C ILE A 581 28.54 -18.40 -21.43
N LYS A 582 29.53 -18.28 -20.53
CA LYS A 582 29.36 -17.61 -19.21
C LYS A 582 28.98 -16.14 -19.36
N GLN A 583 29.60 -15.42 -20.30
CA GLN A 583 29.27 -14.02 -20.60
C GLN A 583 27.84 -13.87 -21.11
N THR A 584 27.42 -14.74 -22.02
CA THR A 584 26.06 -14.75 -22.59
C THR A 584 25.02 -14.95 -21.48
N ILE A 585 25.23 -15.98 -20.66
CA ILE A 585 24.36 -16.31 -19.52
C ILE A 585 24.26 -15.12 -18.56
N ARG A 586 25.39 -14.53 -18.18
CA ARG A 586 25.43 -13.39 -17.25
C ARG A 586 24.60 -12.21 -17.77
N SER A 587 24.78 -11.87 -19.05
CA SER A 587 24.02 -10.79 -19.71
C SER A 587 22.51 -11.06 -19.68
N GLN A 588 22.10 -12.29 -20.03
CA GLN A 588 20.69 -12.69 -20.04
C GLN A 588 20.04 -12.60 -18.66
N ILE A 589 20.70 -13.13 -17.62
CA ILE A 589 20.18 -13.05 -16.25
C ILE A 589 20.10 -11.59 -15.78
N LEU A 590 21.12 -10.77 -16.09
CA LEU A 590 21.13 -9.37 -15.69
C LEU A 590 19.91 -8.61 -16.23
N TRP A 591 19.60 -8.72 -17.53
CA TRP A 591 18.43 -8.07 -18.12
C TRP A 591 17.10 -8.53 -17.51
N ILE A 592 17.01 -9.83 -17.21
CA ILE A 592 15.83 -10.43 -16.60
C ILE A 592 15.56 -9.88 -15.19
N PHE A 593 16.60 -9.45 -14.48
CA PHE A 593 16.48 -8.80 -13.17
C PHE A 593 16.22 -7.30 -13.29
N ILE A 594 16.92 -6.61 -14.19
CA ILE A 594 16.83 -5.14 -14.32
C ILE A 594 15.49 -4.69 -14.92
N LEU A 595 14.92 -5.41 -15.89
CA LEU A 595 13.70 -4.96 -16.59
C LEU A 595 12.49 -4.74 -15.64
N PRO A 596 12.15 -5.66 -14.71
CA PRO A 596 11.09 -5.42 -13.73
C PRO A 596 11.36 -4.24 -12.80
N LEU A 597 12.61 -4.06 -12.40
CA LEU A 597 13.03 -2.97 -11.51
C LEU A 597 12.87 -1.61 -12.19
N ILE A 598 13.30 -1.48 -13.46
CA ILE A 598 13.09 -0.26 -14.26
C ILE A 598 11.59 0.02 -14.39
N ALA A 599 10.79 -0.99 -14.74
CA ALA A 599 9.35 -0.82 -14.85
C ALA A 599 8.73 -0.34 -13.52
N ALA A 600 9.14 -0.92 -12.39
CA ALA A 600 8.67 -0.50 -11.07
C ALA A 600 9.03 0.96 -10.73
N MET A 601 10.24 1.40 -11.07
CA MET A 601 10.64 2.80 -10.91
C MET A 601 9.79 3.74 -11.78
N VAL A 602 9.53 3.37 -13.04
CA VAL A 602 8.67 4.16 -13.93
C VAL A 602 7.23 4.21 -13.41
N HIS A 603 6.67 3.10 -12.93
CA HIS A 603 5.34 3.07 -12.33
C HIS A 603 5.26 3.95 -11.07
N THR A 604 6.30 3.90 -10.22
CA THR A 604 6.40 4.73 -9.01
C THR A 604 6.42 6.21 -9.36
N LEU A 605 7.21 6.61 -10.36
CA LEU A 605 7.26 7.99 -10.85
C LEU A 605 5.92 8.43 -11.45
N ALA A 606 5.26 7.57 -12.23
CA ALA A 606 3.97 7.87 -12.84
C ALA A 606 2.84 8.03 -11.81
N ALA A 607 2.97 7.39 -10.64
CA ALA A 607 2.03 7.49 -9.53
C ALA A 607 2.28 8.72 -8.63
N TRP A 608 3.25 9.58 -8.94
CA TRP A 608 3.67 10.70 -8.08
C TRP A 608 2.51 11.58 -7.61
N ARG A 609 1.64 12.02 -8.53
CA ARG A 609 0.54 12.93 -8.18
C ARG A 609 -0.52 12.26 -7.30
N LEU A 610 -0.81 10.97 -7.53
CA LEU A 610 -1.67 10.17 -6.64
C LEU A 610 -1.07 10.04 -5.24
N VAL A 611 0.22 9.69 -5.17
CA VAL A 611 0.96 9.52 -3.91
C VAL A 611 0.99 10.82 -3.12
N PHE A 612 1.36 11.91 -3.78
CA PHE A 612 1.41 13.23 -3.17
C PHE A 612 0.01 13.68 -2.71
N GLY A 613 -1.00 13.54 -3.58
CA GLY A 613 -2.37 13.92 -3.26
C GLY A 613 -2.92 13.15 -2.06
N THR A 614 -2.73 11.83 -2.00
CA THR A 614 -3.19 11.00 -0.86
C THR A 614 -2.45 11.31 0.44
N LEU A 615 -1.14 11.51 0.41
CA LEU A 615 -0.35 11.88 1.59
C LEU A 615 -0.71 13.26 2.13
N GLN A 616 -0.92 14.24 1.25
CA GLN A 616 -1.31 15.59 1.62
C GLN A 616 -2.72 15.61 2.25
N THR A 617 -3.69 15.01 1.57
CA THR A 617 -5.11 15.12 1.94
C THR A 617 -5.55 14.21 3.07
N ILE A 618 -5.08 12.96 3.12
CA ILE A 618 -5.49 11.98 4.13
C ILE A 618 -4.60 12.06 5.36
N LEU A 619 -3.32 12.37 5.15
CA LEU A 619 -2.27 12.10 6.14
C LEU A 619 -1.43 13.33 6.51
N LEU A 620 -1.85 14.52 6.05
CA LEU A 620 -1.31 15.82 6.42
C LEU A 620 0.20 15.97 6.15
N VAL A 621 0.71 15.29 5.13
CA VAL A 621 2.11 15.40 4.71
C VAL A 621 2.23 16.41 3.56
N ASN A 622 2.54 17.65 3.90
CA ASN A 622 2.58 18.75 2.94
C ASN A 622 4.00 19.00 2.36
N ASP A 623 5.04 18.42 2.98
CA ASP A 623 6.43 18.60 2.55
C ASP A 623 6.79 17.67 1.37
N GLN A 624 6.81 18.25 0.16
CA GLN A 624 7.21 17.54 -1.07
C GLN A 624 8.64 16.99 -1.01
N VAL A 625 9.58 17.72 -0.42
CA VAL A 625 11.00 17.29 -0.34
C VAL A 625 11.12 16.09 0.58
N LEU A 626 10.38 16.08 1.68
CA LEU A 626 10.30 14.94 2.60
C LEU A 626 9.75 13.70 1.89
N ILE A 627 8.68 13.83 1.10
CA ILE A 627 8.09 12.71 0.37
C ILE A 627 9.07 12.16 -0.69
N ILE A 628 9.64 13.03 -1.53
CA ILE A 628 10.61 12.63 -2.58
C ILE A 628 11.80 11.91 -1.95
N SER A 629 12.39 12.50 -0.91
CA SER A 629 13.56 11.92 -0.24
C SER A 629 13.24 10.57 0.41
N SER A 630 12.04 10.40 0.98
CA SER A 630 11.60 9.13 1.56
C SER A 630 11.44 8.03 0.51
N ILE A 631 10.80 8.33 -0.62
CA ILE A 631 10.66 7.38 -1.73
C ILE A 631 12.04 7.02 -2.30
N LEU A 632 12.94 8.00 -2.45
CA LEU A 632 14.29 7.76 -2.97
C LEU A 632 15.12 6.85 -2.03
N ILE A 633 15.04 7.06 -0.72
CA ILE A 633 15.66 6.17 0.29
C ILE A 633 15.14 4.74 0.12
N ILE A 634 13.82 4.56 -0.03
CA ILE A 634 13.22 3.24 -0.21
C ILE A 634 13.62 2.61 -1.54
N VAL A 635 13.67 3.37 -2.64
CA VAL A 635 14.15 2.87 -3.93
C VAL A 635 15.59 2.36 -3.81
N LEU A 636 16.48 3.12 -3.17
CA LEU A 636 17.87 2.69 -2.96
C LEU A 636 17.96 1.43 -2.10
N ALA A 637 17.22 1.38 -0.99
CA ALA A 637 17.16 0.20 -0.12
C ALA A 637 16.60 -1.02 -0.87
N PHE A 638 15.56 -0.82 -1.68
CA PHE A 638 14.96 -1.89 -2.48
C PHE A 638 15.92 -2.40 -3.56
N ILE A 639 16.68 -1.52 -4.23
CA ILE A 639 17.74 -1.91 -5.17
C ILE A 639 18.78 -2.80 -4.48
N LEU A 640 19.20 -2.46 -3.26
CA LEU A 640 20.14 -3.27 -2.48
C LEU A 640 19.58 -4.65 -2.16
N VAL A 641 18.32 -4.75 -1.71
CA VAL A 641 17.68 -6.04 -1.48
C VAL A 641 17.56 -6.85 -2.78
N TYR A 642 17.18 -6.19 -3.87
CA TYR A 642 17.04 -6.83 -5.17
C TYR A 642 18.39 -7.35 -5.69
N LEU A 643 19.49 -6.62 -5.42
CA LEU A 643 20.85 -7.08 -5.68
C LEU A 643 21.21 -8.30 -4.84
N VAL A 644 20.83 -8.35 -3.56
CA VAL A 644 21.01 -9.54 -2.71
C VAL A 644 20.27 -10.74 -3.32
N PHE A 645 19.01 -10.57 -3.75
CA PHE A 645 18.29 -11.63 -4.44
C PHE A 645 18.97 -12.08 -5.73
N TYR A 646 19.50 -11.14 -6.52
CA TYR A 646 20.29 -11.46 -7.72
C TYR A 646 21.55 -12.28 -7.37
N LEU A 647 22.32 -11.89 -6.36
CA LEU A 647 23.54 -12.60 -5.95
C LEU A 647 23.21 -14.01 -5.42
N MET A 648 22.22 -14.15 -4.55
CA MET A 648 21.79 -15.43 -4.01
C MET A 648 21.31 -16.38 -5.11
N SER A 649 20.45 -15.89 -6.00
CA SER A 649 19.83 -16.70 -7.06
C SER A 649 20.81 -17.04 -8.19
N SER A 650 21.65 -16.10 -8.61
CA SER A 650 22.69 -16.34 -9.63
C SER A 650 23.72 -17.39 -9.17
N GLY A 651 24.10 -17.40 -7.88
CA GLY A 651 24.96 -18.46 -7.33
C GLY A 651 24.32 -19.86 -7.36
N VAL A 652 22.98 -19.96 -7.23
CA VAL A 652 22.25 -21.23 -7.45
C VAL A 652 22.26 -21.61 -8.92
N TYR A 653 22.02 -20.64 -9.80
CA TYR A 653 22.01 -20.83 -11.25
C TYR A 653 23.36 -21.34 -11.78
N TYR A 654 24.47 -20.67 -11.44
CA TYR A 654 25.79 -21.07 -11.93
C TYR A 654 26.16 -22.48 -11.48
N ARG A 655 25.79 -22.85 -10.26
CA ARG A 655 25.96 -24.23 -9.77
C ARG A 655 25.13 -25.25 -10.55
N LEU A 656 23.95 -24.88 -11.02
CA LEU A 656 23.09 -25.78 -11.81
C LEU A 656 23.63 -25.97 -13.23
N VAL A 657 24.05 -24.88 -13.87
CA VAL A 657 24.57 -24.94 -15.25
C VAL A 657 25.90 -25.69 -15.32
N ASN A 658 26.76 -25.56 -14.31
CA ASN A 658 28.06 -26.24 -14.26
C ASN A 658 27.99 -27.67 -13.67
N GLN A 659 26.82 -28.15 -13.22
CA GLN A 659 26.70 -29.53 -12.75
C GLN A 659 26.77 -30.48 -13.95
N ASP A 660 27.86 -31.23 -14.07
CA ASP A 660 28.05 -32.22 -15.12
C ASP A 660 27.22 -33.48 -14.78
N ASN A 661 26.09 -33.66 -15.45
CA ASN A 661 25.26 -34.86 -15.34
C ASN A 661 25.62 -35.85 -16.45
N SER A 662 26.92 -36.10 -16.67
CA SER A 662 27.34 -37.18 -17.55
C SER A 662 26.88 -38.52 -16.94
N PRO A 663 26.28 -39.43 -17.74
CA PRO A 663 25.66 -40.66 -17.22
C PRO A 663 26.63 -41.63 -16.53
N ASN A 664 27.94 -41.34 -16.52
CA ASN A 664 28.98 -42.17 -15.91
C ASN A 664 29.32 -41.83 -14.45
N ASN A 665 28.63 -40.88 -13.80
CA ASN A 665 28.95 -40.46 -12.43
C ASN A 665 27.72 -40.42 -11.50
N LYS A 666 26.92 -41.50 -11.48
CA LYS A 666 25.89 -41.73 -10.45
C LYS A 666 25.96 -43.12 -9.87
#